data_AF-A0A811LIX9-F1
#
_entry.id   AF-A0A811LIX9-F1
#
_cell.length_a   1.000
_cell.length_b   1.000
_cell.length_c   1.000
_cell.angle_alpha   90.00
_cell.angle_beta   90.00
_cell.angle_gamma   90.00
#
_symmetry.space_group_name_H-M   'P 1'
#
loop_
_entity.id
_entity.type
_entity.pdbx_description
1 polymer ?
#
loop_
_entity_poly.entity_id
_entity_poly.type
_entity_poly.pdbx_seq_one_letter_code
_entity_poly.pdbx_strand_id
1 'polypeptide(L)'
;MRVLTFLLLLLCDLYHARAAKILVLPAADGGSHMQSMAPYFTTLAAAGHEVHVLDTANPKPKYVYTNVTMHNIVDPENPMHPRNQWEGLVTVSSFREVFKGSDNKFNGLLDRRRKEIDALVNQNWDLVVADDIFSAHAWGIALKLKQRGVPYVLYSTSGQVASTTAQTLAYTRNPVIKQFMFPDMPKDSKRYYNHGNFFDRLTAFWNVAHEIVGFDYYLQHVMTSISRFGVDNFSWVRLHKSSSLMFTDSMNRLGWPQSEGNDLINIGSVCNKAAELVDPDLKKFIENPRSKGTIYIAFGNYANWTMAPERILNSFNGNLSTMPQLDHIRYLKWAPQAAILNHKKTRLFVTHGGLKSLKEGICSRTPLVLMPISAEQVHNAHMGLALKWGGYVNKYTITPEGLYNEMNRILTQSFYQQSIDKNAKFLVDLPLPALELAKFHTERILRARDGKVVFRRKGMDLYWYQFLYLDLISAILTFVYITYRFVNLRSSVCTMKLVLIGLFVLAALAESCLYKDLQHNDGDEWVENTYFLFRCEFFNNNTSWRVKLSGCDYNGTRYALDEEKDGRACKSLPDGRAKFILGPICDGKEEGETWDDDHFRKTCVDGLVKFIGCTTNEKVYIPLEEEKKSGLFTWRCETAPHNGVKLYPTDVEKVNSEIKAKNEQKKATAKIVKNADKLKEEMKSEEKEKELKLDNLLEGSGQSEDETSTNESSQ
;
A
#
# COMPACT_ATOMS: atom_id res chain seq x y z
N MET A 1 -42.48 -23.35 7.47
CA MET A 1 -42.13 -22.34 6.43
C MET A 1 -41.76 -20.98 7.04
N ARG A 2 -42.69 -20.18 7.60
CA ARG A 2 -42.39 -18.81 8.11
C ARG A 2 -41.18 -18.71 9.06
N VAL A 3 -41.01 -19.64 10.00
CA VAL A 3 -39.83 -19.69 10.90
C VAL A 3 -38.53 -19.93 10.15
N LEU A 4 -38.54 -20.79 9.12
CA LEU A 4 -37.36 -21.06 8.27
C LEU A 4 -37.02 -19.83 7.42
N THR A 5 -38.02 -19.13 6.88
CA THR A 5 -37.83 -17.86 6.16
C THR A 5 -37.25 -16.78 7.08
N PHE A 6 -37.75 -16.68 8.32
CA PHE A 6 -37.23 -15.73 9.30
C PHE A 6 -35.79 -16.05 9.74
N LEU A 7 -35.46 -17.34 9.92
CA LEU A 7 -34.10 -17.80 10.19
C LEU A 7 -33.16 -17.58 8.99
N LEU A 8 -33.62 -17.79 7.76
CA LEU A 8 -32.84 -17.50 6.55
C LEU A 8 -32.61 -16.00 6.36
N LEU A 9 -33.59 -15.14 6.67
CA LEU A 9 -33.42 -13.69 6.67
C LEU A 9 -32.44 -13.26 7.77
N LEU A 10 -32.56 -13.76 9.01
CA LEU A 10 -31.59 -13.53 10.07
C LEU A 10 -30.19 -14.01 9.71
N LEU A 11 -30.05 -15.17 9.06
CA LEU A 11 -28.75 -15.67 8.60
C LEU A 11 -28.20 -14.82 7.45
N CYS A 12 -29.04 -14.31 6.54
CA CYS A 12 -28.62 -13.33 5.54
C CYS A 12 -28.18 -12.02 6.18
N ASP A 13 -28.92 -11.49 7.15
CA ASP A 13 -28.57 -10.25 7.87
C ASP A 13 -27.27 -10.41 8.67
N LEU A 14 -27.09 -11.55 9.36
CA LEU A 14 -25.83 -11.91 10.03
C LEU A 14 -24.65 -12.09 9.06
N TYR A 15 -24.92 -12.56 7.83
CA TYR A 15 -23.89 -12.65 6.77
C TYR A 15 -23.51 -11.28 6.19
N HIS A 16 -24.41 -10.29 6.24
CA HIS A 16 -24.14 -8.91 5.85
C HIS A 16 -23.55 -8.07 6.99
N ALA A 17 -23.86 -8.38 8.25
CA ALA A 17 -23.36 -7.70 9.45
C ALA A 17 -21.92 -8.10 9.83
N ARG A 18 -20.98 -8.00 8.88
CA ARG A 18 -19.57 -8.36 9.13
C ARG A 18 -18.78 -7.19 9.71
N ALA A 19 -18.78 -7.10 11.04
CA ALA A 19 -17.95 -6.17 11.80
C ALA A 19 -16.45 -6.45 11.60
N ALA A 20 -15.83 -5.74 10.65
CA ALA A 20 -14.38 -5.81 10.45
C ALA A 20 -13.61 -5.18 11.62
N LYS A 21 -12.43 -5.76 11.93
CA LYS A 21 -11.50 -5.29 12.95
C LYS A 21 -10.39 -4.45 12.34
N ILE A 22 -10.35 -3.16 12.69
CA ILE A 22 -9.59 -2.12 11.98
C ILE A 22 -8.58 -1.48 12.94
N LEU A 23 -7.30 -1.46 12.53
CA LEU A 23 -6.22 -0.82 13.28
C LEU A 23 -5.87 0.55 12.67
N VAL A 24 -6.00 1.60 13.46
CA VAL A 24 -5.67 2.98 13.08
C VAL A 24 -4.36 3.40 13.75
N LEU A 25 -3.46 3.98 12.96
CA LEU A 25 -2.08 4.31 13.34
C LEU A 25 -1.79 5.79 12.99
N PRO A 26 -2.17 6.75 13.86
CA PRO A 26 -1.82 8.17 13.72
C PRO A 26 -0.32 8.43 13.87
N ALA A 27 0.16 9.62 13.49
CA ALA A 27 1.57 9.93 13.60
C ALA A 27 2.17 9.87 15.01
N ALA A 28 3.48 9.59 15.04
CA ALA A 28 4.26 9.45 16.26
C ALA A 28 4.24 10.76 17.06
N ASP A 29 3.94 10.67 18.36
CA ASP A 29 3.78 11.85 19.22
C ASP A 29 2.71 12.86 18.74
N GLY A 30 1.81 12.40 17.84
CA GLY A 30 0.95 13.22 16.99
C GLY A 30 -0.46 13.41 17.52
N GLY A 31 -0.63 14.12 18.64
CA GLY A 31 -1.99 14.47 19.13
C GLY A 31 -2.82 15.25 18.10
N SER A 32 -2.16 16.09 17.27
CA SER A 32 -2.77 16.77 16.13
C SER A 32 -2.99 15.88 14.89
N HIS A 33 -2.45 14.67 14.87
CA HIS A 33 -2.73 13.68 13.83
C HIS A 33 -3.93 12.82 14.25
N MET A 34 -3.94 12.34 15.51
CA MET A 34 -5.05 11.55 16.05
C MET A 34 -6.41 12.25 15.91
N GLN A 35 -6.57 13.53 16.31
CA GLN A 35 -7.89 14.18 16.15
C GLN A 35 -8.25 14.52 14.68
N SER A 36 -7.32 14.36 13.71
CA SER A 36 -7.61 14.53 12.26
C SER A 36 -8.27 13.26 11.74
N MET A 37 -7.77 12.10 12.20
CA MET A 37 -8.35 10.79 11.95
C MET A 37 -9.60 10.48 12.81
N ALA A 38 -9.82 11.21 13.90
CA ALA A 38 -10.91 10.92 14.84
C ALA A 38 -12.31 10.91 14.22
N PRO A 39 -12.75 11.91 13.42
CA PRO A 39 -14.05 11.86 12.76
C PRO A 39 -14.23 10.62 11.87
N TYR A 40 -13.16 10.19 11.20
CA TYR A 40 -13.13 8.97 10.39
C TYR A 40 -13.28 7.72 11.26
N PHE A 41 -12.41 7.50 12.25
CA PHE A 41 -12.41 6.27 13.01
C PHE A 41 -13.64 6.14 13.94
N THR A 42 -14.20 7.25 14.44
CA THR A 42 -15.46 7.21 15.20
C THR A 42 -16.67 6.91 14.31
N THR A 43 -16.64 7.31 13.03
CA THR A 43 -17.69 6.94 12.06
C THR A 43 -17.69 5.44 11.79
N LEU A 44 -16.52 4.82 11.67
CA LEU A 44 -16.39 3.37 11.52
C LEU A 44 -16.87 2.61 12.76
N ALA A 45 -16.52 3.08 13.96
CA ALA A 45 -17.02 2.51 15.21
C ALA A 45 -18.55 2.64 15.35
N ALA A 46 -19.12 3.78 14.94
CA ALA A 46 -20.57 3.99 14.90
C ALA A 46 -21.27 3.12 13.84
N ALA A 47 -20.57 2.72 12.78
CA ALA A 47 -21.03 1.76 11.78
C ALA A 47 -20.91 0.28 12.23
N GLY A 48 -20.41 0.02 13.44
CA GLY A 48 -20.30 -1.32 14.02
C GLY A 48 -18.97 -2.04 13.79
N HIS A 49 -17.94 -1.37 13.28
CA HIS A 49 -16.59 -1.96 13.17
C HIS A 49 -15.86 -1.98 14.52
N GLU A 50 -15.03 -3.00 14.74
CA GLU A 50 -14.15 -3.08 15.91
C GLU A 50 -12.90 -2.22 15.67
N VAL A 51 -12.97 -0.95 16.08
CA VAL A 51 -11.94 0.05 15.81
C VAL A 51 -10.94 0.14 16.96
N HIS A 52 -9.66 -0.04 16.64
CA HIS A 52 -8.55 0.15 17.56
C HIS A 52 -7.63 1.28 17.07
N VAL A 53 -7.10 2.08 17.99
CA VAL A 53 -6.16 3.16 17.70
C VAL A 53 -4.89 2.96 18.52
N LEU A 54 -3.72 3.01 17.89
CA LEU A 54 -2.44 3.08 18.59
C LEU A 54 -2.11 4.54 18.92
N ASP A 55 -2.22 4.91 20.19
CA ASP A 55 -1.84 6.24 20.67
C ASP A 55 -0.44 6.21 21.30
N THR A 56 0.46 7.00 20.71
CA THR A 56 1.87 7.14 21.13
C THR A 56 2.18 8.53 21.71
N ALA A 57 1.18 9.40 21.87
CA ALA A 57 1.36 10.81 22.23
C ALA A 57 1.73 11.03 23.70
N ASN A 58 2.72 11.92 23.92
CA ASN A 58 3.16 12.34 25.25
C ASN A 58 3.13 13.88 25.37
N PRO A 59 2.36 14.48 26.30
CA PRO A 59 1.46 13.85 27.26
C PRO A 59 0.22 13.23 26.60
N LYS A 60 -0.38 12.24 27.27
CA LYS A 60 -1.59 11.58 26.80
C LYS A 60 -2.71 12.58 26.48
N PRO A 61 -3.38 12.47 25.33
CA PRO A 61 -4.53 13.30 24.99
C PRO A 61 -5.69 13.08 25.97
N LYS A 62 -6.46 14.13 26.27
CA LYS A 62 -7.66 14.03 27.13
C LYS A 62 -8.94 13.60 26.38
N TYR A 63 -8.81 12.91 25.26
CA TYR A 63 -9.95 12.53 24.42
C TYR A 63 -10.45 11.13 24.78
N VAL A 64 -11.76 11.02 24.98
CA VAL A 64 -12.47 9.75 25.15
C VAL A 64 -13.32 9.55 23.92
N TYR A 65 -13.20 8.38 23.28
CA TYR A 65 -13.93 8.03 22.07
C TYR A 65 -14.83 6.83 22.35
N THR A 66 -16.14 7.00 22.13
CA THR A 66 -17.14 5.93 22.33
C THR A 66 -16.90 4.80 21.34
N ASN A 67 -16.97 3.55 21.80
CA ASN A 67 -16.81 2.32 21.01
C ASN A 67 -15.46 2.20 20.25
N VAL A 68 -14.41 2.90 20.70
CA VAL A 68 -13.06 2.83 20.12
C VAL A 68 -12.07 2.37 21.19
N THR A 69 -11.24 1.36 20.87
CA THR A 69 -10.23 0.83 21.80
C THR A 69 -8.90 1.55 21.62
N MET A 70 -8.47 2.30 22.65
CA MET A 70 -7.24 3.09 22.64
C MET A 70 -6.05 2.32 23.23
N HIS A 71 -5.13 1.85 22.39
CA HIS A 71 -3.86 1.24 22.79
C HIS A 71 -2.82 2.33 23.11
N ASN A 72 -2.63 2.63 24.39
CA ASN A 72 -1.79 3.72 24.85
C ASN A 72 -0.34 3.27 25.08
N ILE A 73 0.49 3.20 24.03
CA ILE A 73 1.88 2.74 24.10
C ILE A 73 2.82 3.92 23.82
N VAL A 74 3.32 4.53 24.89
CA VAL A 74 4.03 5.81 24.85
C VAL A 74 5.51 5.65 25.22
N ASP A 75 6.39 6.32 24.49
CA ASP A 75 7.81 6.46 24.84
C ASP A 75 8.04 7.77 25.63
N PRO A 76 8.44 7.71 26.92
CA PRO A 76 8.59 8.89 27.77
C PRO A 76 9.86 9.70 27.53
N GLU A 77 10.93 9.11 26.97
CA GLU A 77 12.28 9.69 27.02
C GLU A 77 12.67 10.57 25.82
N ASN A 78 11.86 10.57 24.75
CA ASN A 78 12.23 11.23 23.50
C ASN A 78 11.03 11.98 22.88
N PRO A 79 10.84 13.29 23.14
CA PRO A 79 9.79 14.09 22.52
C PRO A 79 10.19 14.53 21.10
N MET A 80 9.25 14.55 20.15
CA MET A 80 9.53 14.84 18.73
C MET A 80 9.76 16.34 18.42
N HIS A 81 10.31 17.12 19.36
CA HIS A 81 10.31 18.59 19.30
C HIS A 81 11.53 19.21 18.58
N PRO A 82 11.33 20.08 17.56
CA PRO A 82 12.39 20.88 16.97
C PRO A 82 12.96 21.92 17.96
N ARG A 83 14.29 22.10 17.99
CA ARG A 83 14.99 22.92 19.00
C ARG A 83 14.77 24.44 18.91
N ASN A 84 14.22 25.01 17.82
CA ASN A 84 13.82 26.42 17.77
C ASN A 84 12.78 26.68 16.66
N GLN A 85 11.49 26.62 16.99
CA GLN A 85 10.39 26.83 16.03
C GLN A 85 10.15 28.32 15.70
N TRP A 86 10.50 29.23 16.61
CA TRP A 86 10.18 30.66 16.46
C TRP A 86 11.16 31.40 15.54
N GLU A 87 12.42 30.98 15.51
CA GLU A 87 13.47 31.63 14.71
C GLU A 87 14.02 30.75 13.60
N GLY A 88 13.78 29.43 13.65
CA GLY A 88 14.11 28.51 12.56
C GLY A 88 13.37 28.85 11.27
N LEU A 89 14.13 28.88 10.16
CA LEU A 89 13.60 28.95 8.81
C LEU A 89 12.79 27.70 8.47
N VAL A 90 11.69 27.88 7.75
CA VAL A 90 10.80 26.79 7.31
C VAL A 90 11.29 26.29 5.96
N THR A 91 12.22 25.34 5.97
CA THR A 91 12.87 24.80 4.77
C THR A 91 12.56 23.32 4.58
N VAL A 92 12.75 22.80 3.36
CA VAL A 92 12.69 21.34 3.10
C VAL A 92 13.67 20.54 3.98
N SER A 93 14.81 21.14 4.36
CA SER A 93 15.76 20.49 5.26
C SER A 93 15.26 20.35 6.70
N SER A 94 14.34 21.20 7.18
CA SER A 94 13.77 21.11 8.53
C SER A 94 12.96 19.82 8.75
N PHE A 95 12.38 19.25 7.70
CA PHE A 95 11.63 17.98 7.77
C PHE A 95 12.50 16.77 8.09
N ARG A 96 13.80 16.83 7.75
CA ARG A 96 14.76 15.77 8.08
C ARG A 96 14.77 15.50 9.60
N GLU A 97 14.83 16.55 10.41
CA GLU A 97 14.81 16.41 11.87
C GLU A 97 13.47 15.87 12.39
N VAL A 98 12.33 16.17 11.75
CA VAL A 98 11.02 15.62 12.14
C VAL A 98 10.94 14.12 11.83
N PHE A 99 11.38 13.69 10.64
CA PHE A 99 11.42 12.27 10.28
C PHE A 99 12.43 11.49 11.14
N LYS A 100 13.60 12.07 11.42
CA LYS A 100 14.58 11.49 12.36
C LYS A 100 14.00 11.39 13.77
N GLY A 101 13.24 12.39 14.22
CA GLY A 101 12.47 12.35 15.46
C GLY A 101 11.47 11.19 15.50
N SER A 102 10.73 10.97 14.41
CA SER A 102 9.80 9.85 14.26
C SER A 102 10.49 8.47 14.28
N ASP A 103 11.64 8.32 13.59
CA ASP A 103 12.44 7.07 13.63
C ASP A 103 13.02 6.82 15.03
N ASN A 104 13.58 7.84 15.67
CA ASN A 104 14.08 7.77 17.05
C ASN A 104 12.98 7.39 18.04
N LYS A 105 11.75 7.93 17.86
CA LYS A 105 10.58 7.61 18.69
C LYS A 105 10.17 6.15 18.50
N PHE A 106 10.15 5.65 17.27
CA PHE A 106 9.82 4.24 17.04
C PHE A 106 10.93 3.33 17.58
N ASN A 107 12.21 3.66 17.40
CA ASN A 107 13.32 2.96 18.05
C ASN A 107 13.14 2.90 19.57
N GLY A 108 12.80 4.00 20.24
CA GLY A 108 12.51 4.03 21.68
C GLY A 108 11.33 3.14 22.10
N LEU A 109 10.26 3.06 21.28
CA LEU A 109 9.17 2.10 21.48
C LEU A 109 9.65 0.65 21.29
N LEU A 110 10.56 0.38 20.34
CA LEU A 110 11.17 -0.94 20.14
C LEU A 110 12.21 -1.31 21.20
N ASP A 111 12.81 -0.34 21.90
CA ASP A 111 13.67 -0.57 23.06
C ASP A 111 12.84 -0.91 24.31
N ARG A 112 11.88 -0.03 24.64
CA ARG A 112 11.19 -0.04 25.94
C ARG A 112 9.86 -0.80 25.95
N ARG A 113 9.14 -0.88 24.82
CA ARG A 113 7.74 -1.35 24.73
C ARG A 113 7.52 -2.43 23.66
N ARG A 114 8.58 -3.08 23.17
CA ARG A 114 8.54 -4.06 22.06
C ARG A 114 7.44 -5.12 22.21
N LYS A 115 7.30 -5.69 23.40
CA LYS A 115 6.33 -6.75 23.70
C LYS A 115 4.88 -6.28 23.49
N GLU A 116 4.56 -5.03 23.83
CA GLU A 116 3.22 -4.47 23.63
C GLU A 116 2.95 -4.20 22.14
N ILE A 117 3.95 -3.69 21.41
CA ILE A 117 3.85 -3.46 19.95
C ILE A 117 3.69 -4.80 19.21
N ASP A 118 4.50 -5.82 19.51
CA ASP A 118 4.35 -7.14 18.87
C ASP A 118 3.04 -7.83 19.29
N ALA A 119 2.56 -7.65 20.52
CA ALA A 119 1.25 -8.17 20.96
C ALA A 119 0.08 -7.52 20.21
N LEU A 120 0.15 -6.22 19.91
CA LEU A 120 -0.83 -5.53 19.07
C LEU A 120 -0.77 -6.04 17.62
N VAL A 121 0.43 -6.19 17.08
CA VAL A 121 0.68 -6.55 15.67
C VAL A 121 0.41 -8.03 15.41
N ASN A 122 0.44 -8.89 16.43
CA ASN A 122 0.11 -10.31 16.32
C ASN A 122 -1.40 -10.61 16.45
N GLN A 123 -2.25 -9.60 16.63
CA GLN A 123 -3.71 -9.78 16.46
C GLN A 123 -4.06 -9.94 14.98
N ASN A 124 -5.21 -10.57 14.71
CA ASN A 124 -5.79 -10.60 13.38
C ASN A 124 -6.44 -9.24 13.07
N TRP A 125 -6.12 -8.67 11.91
CA TRP A 125 -6.62 -7.37 11.45
C TRP A 125 -7.18 -7.51 10.05
N ASP A 126 -8.37 -6.97 9.80
CA ASP A 126 -8.97 -6.95 8.45
C ASP A 126 -8.47 -5.77 7.62
N LEU A 127 -8.11 -4.67 8.28
CA LEU A 127 -7.62 -3.45 7.65
C LEU A 127 -6.70 -2.66 8.59
N VAL A 128 -5.66 -2.05 8.02
CA VAL A 128 -4.81 -1.05 8.69
C VAL A 128 -5.02 0.32 8.04
N VAL A 129 -5.10 1.38 8.84
CA VAL A 129 -5.14 2.77 8.36
C VAL A 129 -3.97 3.51 8.99
N ALA A 130 -2.94 3.78 8.19
CA ALA A 130 -1.70 4.40 8.63
C ALA A 130 -1.61 5.85 8.17
N ASP A 131 -1.17 6.74 9.05
CA ASP A 131 -0.87 8.12 8.72
C ASP A 131 0.30 8.20 7.71
N ASP A 132 0.16 9.02 6.67
CA ASP A 132 1.11 9.10 5.55
C ASP A 132 2.41 9.84 5.91
N ILE A 133 2.42 10.65 6.97
CA ILE A 133 3.52 11.56 7.29
C ILE A 133 3.98 11.42 8.75
N PHE A 134 5.27 11.59 9.01
CA PHE A 134 5.89 11.52 10.36
C PHE A 134 5.59 10.24 11.18
N SER A 135 5.38 9.10 10.50
CA SER A 135 4.76 7.91 11.09
C SER A 135 5.58 6.63 10.91
N ALA A 136 6.87 6.64 11.28
CA ALA A 136 7.78 5.49 11.13
C ALA A 136 7.18 4.18 11.67
N HIS A 137 6.56 4.24 12.86
CA HIS A 137 5.87 3.11 13.48
C HIS A 137 4.65 2.63 12.68
N ALA A 138 3.82 3.55 12.16
CA ALA A 138 2.65 3.22 11.38
C ALA A 138 3.04 2.52 10.06
N TRP A 139 4.08 3.04 9.38
CA TRP A 139 4.58 2.47 8.13
C TRP A 139 5.19 1.07 8.33
N GLY A 140 5.98 0.90 9.39
CA GLY A 140 6.54 -0.41 9.75
C GLY A 140 5.46 -1.44 10.08
N ILE A 141 4.45 -1.06 10.85
CA ILE A 141 3.31 -1.92 11.18
C ILE A 141 2.47 -2.25 9.93
N ALA A 142 2.11 -1.25 9.11
CA ALA A 142 1.33 -1.45 7.89
C ALA A 142 2.04 -2.38 6.89
N LEU A 143 3.35 -2.19 6.67
CA LEU A 143 4.13 -3.05 5.77
C LEU A 143 4.29 -4.48 6.32
N LYS A 144 4.50 -4.65 7.63
CA LYS A 144 4.59 -5.98 8.26
C LYS A 144 3.26 -6.74 8.24
N LEU A 145 2.14 -6.04 8.43
CA LEU A 145 0.81 -6.62 8.28
C LEU A 145 0.47 -6.90 6.80
N LYS A 146 0.96 -6.09 5.86
CA LYS A 146 0.82 -6.38 4.42
C LYS A 146 1.53 -7.66 3.99
N GLN A 147 2.68 -7.99 4.57
CA GLN A 147 3.36 -9.28 4.35
C GLN A 147 2.49 -10.48 4.78
N ARG A 148 1.57 -10.28 5.73
CA ARG A 148 0.57 -11.28 6.18
C ARG A 148 -0.74 -11.24 5.37
N GLY A 149 -0.80 -10.46 4.29
CA GLY A 149 -1.97 -10.32 3.43
C GLY A 149 -2.95 -9.20 3.82
N VAL A 150 -2.77 -8.53 4.96
CA VAL A 150 -3.70 -7.48 5.43
C VAL A 150 -3.61 -6.24 4.51
N PRO A 151 -4.71 -5.74 3.95
CA PRO A 151 -4.70 -4.47 3.20
C PRO A 151 -4.44 -3.29 4.13
N TYR A 152 -3.89 -2.20 3.58
CA TYR A 152 -3.76 -0.95 4.32
C TYR A 152 -4.07 0.26 3.47
N VAL A 153 -4.53 1.31 4.14
CA VAL A 153 -4.84 2.62 3.61
C VAL A 153 -3.87 3.63 4.19
N LEU A 154 -3.44 4.58 3.37
CA LEU A 154 -2.70 5.75 3.85
C LEU A 154 -3.69 6.89 4.13
N TYR A 155 -3.43 7.67 5.18
CA TYR A 155 -4.28 8.78 5.61
C TYR A 155 -3.42 10.03 5.76
N SER A 156 -3.66 11.04 4.92
CA SER A 156 -2.94 12.31 5.03
C SER A 156 -3.67 13.30 5.91
N THR A 157 -3.07 13.62 7.05
CA THR A 157 -3.58 14.60 8.02
C THR A 157 -3.09 16.03 7.73
N SER A 158 -2.58 16.29 6.53
CA SER A 158 -2.05 17.58 6.09
C SER A 158 -2.91 18.28 5.04
N GLY A 159 -2.77 19.61 4.94
CA GLY A 159 -3.59 20.45 4.06
C GLY A 159 -3.40 20.20 2.56
N GLN A 160 -2.30 19.54 2.18
CA GLN A 160 -1.99 19.11 0.83
C GLN A 160 -1.22 17.78 0.88
N VAL A 161 -1.34 16.94 -0.14
CA VAL A 161 -0.47 15.77 -0.33
C VAL A 161 0.95 16.24 -0.69
N ALA A 162 1.97 15.66 -0.04
CA ALA A 162 3.38 15.93 -0.28
C ALA A 162 3.77 15.69 -1.75
N SER A 163 4.73 16.45 -2.29
CA SER A 163 5.10 16.38 -3.71
C SER A 163 5.70 15.01 -4.08
N THR A 164 6.43 14.40 -3.15
CA THR A 164 7.02 13.06 -3.28
C THR A 164 5.94 11.98 -3.36
N THR A 165 4.89 12.10 -2.56
CA THR A 165 3.71 11.20 -2.64
C THR A 165 2.91 11.44 -3.92
N ALA A 166 2.69 12.70 -4.29
CA ALA A 166 2.00 13.07 -5.52
C ALA A 166 2.74 12.60 -6.79
N GLN A 167 4.08 12.58 -6.77
CA GLN A 167 4.91 11.97 -7.81
C GLN A 167 4.79 10.44 -7.79
N THR A 168 4.99 9.81 -6.63
CA THR A 168 4.99 8.34 -6.48
C THR A 168 3.68 7.70 -6.93
N LEU A 169 2.56 8.36 -6.62
CA LEU A 169 1.23 7.92 -7.01
C LEU A 169 0.77 8.53 -8.34
N ALA A 170 1.52 9.49 -8.91
CA ALA A 170 1.21 10.20 -10.16
C ALA A 170 -0.15 10.94 -10.16
N TYR A 171 -0.43 11.68 -9.07
CA TYR A 171 -1.60 12.55 -8.96
C TYR A 171 -1.42 13.85 -9.77
N THR A 172 -0.36 14.60 -9.53
CA THR A 172 -0.09 15.90 -10.17
C THR A 172 0.88 15.74 -11.33
N ARG A 173 0.56 16.26 -12.54
CA ARG A 173 1.46 16.23 -13.71
C ARG A 173 2.29 17.49 -13.94
N ASN A 174 1.98 18.59 -13.26
CA ASN A 174 2.73 19.83 -13.36
C ASN A 174 2.93 20.44 -11.96
N PRO A 175 4.16 20.42 -11.41
CA PRO A 175 4.39 20.86 -10.04
C PRO A 175 4.30 22.38 -9.83
N VAL A 176 4.33 23.19 -10.91
CA VAL A 176 4.35 24.67 -10.81
C VAL A 176 2.98 25.34 -11.00
N ILE A 177 1.88 24.58 -11.04
CA ILE A 177 0.52 25.17 -11.10
C ILE A 177 0.01 25.63 -9.73
N LYS A 178 0.62 25.16 -8.65
CA LYS A 178 0.25 25.44 -7.25
C LYS A 178 1.48 25.84 -6.44
N GLN A 179 1.25 26.45 -5.28
CA GLN A 179 2.35 26.70 -4.35
C GLN A 179 2.89 25.39 -3.80
N PHE A 180 4.22 25.35 -3.59
CA PHE A 180 4.85 24.29 -2.80
C PHE A 180 4.17 24.13 -1.42
N MET A 181 4.18 22.93 -0.85
CA MET A 181 3.50 22.63 0.41
C MET A 181 4.14 23.32 1.62
N PHE A 182 5.46 23.52 1.57
CA PHE A 182 6.25 24.13 2.65
C PHE A 182 7.04 25.34 2.11
N PRO A 183 6.35 26.38 1.62
CA PRO A 183 7.00 27.50 0.98
C PRO A 183 7.77 28.33 2.01
N ASP A 184 8.86 28.94 1.58
CA ASP A 184 9.59 29.91 2.41
C ASP A 184 8.65 31.03 2.87
N MET A 185 8.83 31.48 4.12
CA MET A 185 8.11 32.63 4.67
C MET A 185 8.51 33.91 3.92
N PRO A 186 7.62 34.54 3.14
CA PRO A 186 7.98 35.74 2.41
C PRO A 186 8.20 36.91 3.38
N LYS A 187 9.19 37.77 3.09
CA LYS A 187 9.42 39.01 3.86
C LYS A 187 8.22 39.95 3.81
N ASP A 188 7.56 40.02 2.66
CA ASP A 188 6.27 40.69 2.49
C ASP A 188 5.12 39.72 2.75
N SER A 189 4.34 39.98 3.80
CA SER A 189 3.16 39.21 4.19
C SER A 189 2.02 39.24 3.17
N LYS A 190 2.05 40.14 2.19
CA LYS A 190 0.98 40.32 1.19
C LYS A 190 1.27 39.58 -0.13
N ARG A 191 2.50 39.10 -0.35
CA ARG A 191 2.87 38.34 -1.55
C ARG A 191 2.47 36.87 -1.40
N TYR A 192 1.57 36.41 -2.26
CA TYR A 192 1.24 34.99 -2.44
C TYR A 192 1.79 34.46 -3.78
N TYR A 193 1.78 33.14 -3.94
CA TYR A 193 2.26 32.46 -5.14
C TYR A 193 1.45 32.81 -6.40
N ASN A 194 2.11 33.29 -7.45
CA ASN A 194 1.50 33.56 -8.74
C ASN A 194 2.09 32.65 -9.83
N HIS A 195 1.32 31.67 -10.30
CA HIS A 195 1.71 30.75 -11.37
C HIS A 195 2.02 31.46 -12.71
N GLY A 196 1.59 32.71 -12.91
CA GLY A 196 1.97 33.55 -14.05
C GLY A 196 3.41 34.09 -13.95
N ASN A 197 3.95 34.27 -12.74
CA ASN A 197 5.29 34.78 -12.51
C ASN A 197 6.37 33.68 -12.71
N PHE A 198 7.41 34.00 -13.48
CA PHE A 198 8.49 33.04 -13.77
C PHE A 198 9.29 32.62 -12.53
N PHE A 199 9.65 33.55 -11.66
CA PHE A 199 10.47 33.26 -10.48
C PHE A 199 9.70 32.46 -9.43
N ASP A 200 8.40 32.74 -9.26
CA ASP A 200 7.54 31.92 -8.40
C ASP A 200 7.52 30.47 -8.92
N ARG A 201 7.27 30.25 -10.22
CA ARG A 201 7.34 28.91 -10.84
C ARG A 201 8.71 28.24 -10.66
N LEU A 202 9.80 28.99 -10.83
CA LEU A 202 11.16 28.47 -10.66
C LEU A 202 11.45 28.02 -9.22
N THR A 203 11.05 28.82 -8.22
CA THR A 203 11.18 28.48 -6.81
C THR A 203 10.31 27.27 -6.45
N ALA A 204 9.07 27.19 -6.96
CA ALA A 204 8.22 26.02 -6.77
C ALA A 204 8.83 24.76 -7.40
N PHE A 205 9.34 24.84 -8.63
CA PHE A 205 10.02 23.72 -9.29
C PHE A 205 11.24 23.25 -8.48
N TRP A 206 12.10 24.18 -8.04
CA TRP A 206 13.28 23.86 -7.24
C TRP A 206 12.91 23.15 -5.93
N ASN A 207 11.95 23.69 -5.18
CA ASN A 207 11.51 23.11 -3.91
C ASN A 207 10.85 21.74 -4.10
N VAL A 208 10.06 21.54 -5.16
CA VAL A 208 9.46 20.23 -5.48
C VAL A 208 10.51 19.22 -5.91
N ALA A 209 11.46 19.59 -6.78
CA ALA A 209 12.55 18.70 -7.20
C ALA A 209 13.43 18.29 -6.02
N HIS A 210 13.76 19.24 -5.14
CA HIS A 210 14.50 18.99 -3.91
C HIS A 210 13.72 18.14 -2.90
N GLU A 211 12.39 18.28 -2.81
CA GLU A 211 11.54 17.37 -2.03
C GLU A 211 11.60 15.95 -2.60
N ILE A 212 11.28 15.75 -3.88
CA ILE A 212 11.19 14.43 -4.52
C ILE A 212 12.52 13.66 -4.43
N VAL A 213 13.64 14.30 -4.81
CA VAL A 213 14.97 13.67 -4.79
C VAL A 213 15.46 13.51 -3.35
N GLY A 214 15.23 14.52 -2.51
CA GLY A 214 15.73 14.55 -1.15
C GLY A 214 15.00 13.61 -0.18
N PHE A 215 13.67 13.45 -0.32
CA PHE A 215 12.87 12.64 0.60
C PHE A 215 13.09 11.14 0.40
N ASP A 216 12.98 10.62 -0.83
CA ASP A 216 13.08 9.16 -1.04
C ASP A 216 14.46 8.64 -0.62
N TYR A 217 15.54 9.32 -1.04
CA TYR A 217 16.89 8.99 -0.60
C TYR A 217 17.05 9.10 0.93
N TYR A 218 16.59 10.18 1.54
CA TYR A 218 16.74 10.40 2.99
C TYR A 218 15.97 9.37 3.82
N LEU A 219 14.70 9.12 3.49
CA LEU A 219 13.82 8.24 4.26
C LEU A 219 14.28 6.78 4.20
N GLN A 220 14.84 6.32 3.07
CA GLN A 220 15.43 4.98 2.97
C GLN A 220 16.62 4.77 3.93
N HIS A 221 17.42 5.81 4.19
CA HIS A 221 18.59 5.72 5.06
C HIS A 221 18.29 6.03 6.54
N VAL A 222 17.26 6.83 6.82
CA VAL A 222 16.93 7.28 8.19
C VAL A 222 15.91 6.41 8.89
N MET A 223 15.06 5.65 8.18
CA MET A 223 14.01 4.82 8.78
C MET A 223 14.55 3.47 9.32
N THR A 224 15.61 3.52 10.13
CA THR A 224 16.29 2.36 10.71
C THR A 224 15.39 1.50 11.60
N SER A 225 14.45 2.13 12.31
CA SER A 225 13.47 1.47 13.18
C SER A 225 12.55 0.51 12.42
N ILE A 226 12.26 0.78 11.14
CA ILE A 226 11.40 -0.06 10.30
C ILE A 226 12.11 -1.39 9.96
N SER A 227 13.38 -1.33 9.58
CA SER A 227 14.20 -2.54 9.39
C SER A 227 14.31 -3.33 10.70
N ARG A 228 14.62 -2.65 11.82
CA ARG A 228 14.68 -3.25 13.16
C ARG A 228 13.33 -3.85 13.63
N PHE A 229 12.21 -3.36 13.10
CA PHE A 229 10.89 -3.92 13.38
C PHE A 229 10.65 -5.28 12.69
N GLY A 230 11.40 -5.57 11.62
CA GLY A 230 11.30 -6.76 10.78
C GLY A 230 10.73 -6.48 9.38
N VAL A 231 10.95 -5.28 8.84
CA VAL A 231 10.56 -4.91 7.46
C VAL A 231 11.80 -4.46 6.69
N ASP A 232 12.48 -5.43 6.07
CA ASP A 232 13.71 -5.18 5.33
C ASP A 232 13.48 -4.37 4.05
N ASN A 233 14.49 -3.58 3.69
CA ASN A 233 14.50 -2.72 2.50
C ASN A 233 13.25 -1.81 2.42
N PHE A 234 13.00 -1.02 3.47
CA PHE A 234 11.98 0.03 3.46
C PHE A 234 12.15 0.96 2.25
N SER A 235 11.04 1.35 1.64
CA SER A 235 11.01 2.30 0.52
C SER A 235 9.71 3.10 0.57
N TRP A 236 9.83 4.42 0.51
CA TRP A 236 8.69 5.34 0.42
C TRP A 236 7.80 5.02 -0.79
N VAL A 237 8.44 4.72 -1.91
CA VAL A 237 7.79 4.31 -3.16
C VAL A 237 6.99 3.01 -2.97
N ARG A 238 7.54 2.01 -2.26
CA ARG A 238 6.85 0.74 -1.98
C ARG A 238 5.65 0.95 -1.04
N LEU A 239 5.80 1.76 0.00
CA LEU A 239 4.73 2.10 0.96
C LEU A 239 3.51 2.71 0.26
N HIS A 240 3.73 3.67 -0.63
CA HIS A 240 2.62 4.32 -1.32
C HIS A 240 2.01 3.41 -2.40
N LYS A 241 2.83 2.82 -3.28
CA LYS A 241 2.35 1.97 -4.39
C LYS A 241 1.66 0.67 -3.96
N SER A 242 1.86 0.22 -2.72
CA SER A 242 1.25 -1.02 -2.20
C SER A 242 0.03 -0.78 -1.30
N SER A 243 -0.32 0.49 -1.06
CA SER A 243 -1.56 0.88 -0.36
C SER A 243 -2.80 0.61 -1.22
N SER A 244 -3.94 0.38 -0.56
CA SER A 244 -5.23 0.12 -1.22
C SER A 244 -5.89 1.38 -1.79
N LEU A 245 -5.78 2.49 -1.05
CA LEU A 245 -6.12 3.86 -1.43
C LEU A 245 -5.48 4.84 -0.42
N MET A 246 -5.66 6.13 -0.67
CA MET A 246 -5.24 7.22 0.19
C MET A 246 -6.43 8.10 0.58
N PHE A 247 -6.68 8.29 1.88
CA PHE A 247 -7.57 9.34 2.39
C PHE A 247 -6.79 10.65 2.61
N THR A 248 -7.45 11.80 2.51
CA THR A 248 -6.85 13.09 2.90
C THR A 248 -7.83 13.99 3.66
N ASP A 249 -7.33 14.59 4.74
CA ASP A 249 -8.01 15.58 5.59
C ASP A 249 -7.91 17.02 5.04
N SER A 250 -7.30 17.19 3.87
CA SER A 250 -7.25 18.43 3.09
C SER A 250 -8.66 18.98 2.81
N MET A 251 -8.77 20.28 2.55
CA MET A 251 -10.00 20.92 2.10
C MET A 251 -9.96 21.09 0.57
N ASN A 252 -9.89 20.01 -0.23
CA ASN A 252 -9.55 20.11 -1.67
C ASN A 252 -10.45 21.07 -2.47
N ARG A 253 -11.73 21.22 -2.10
CA ARG A 253 -12.65 22.21 -2.70
C ARG A 253 -12.24 23.67 -2.47
N LEU A 254 -11.60 23.95 -1.35
CA LEU A 254 -11.00 25.25 -1.02
C LEU A 254 -9.49 25.29 -1.30
N GLY A 255 -8.89 24.17 -1.69
CA GLY A 255 -7.47 24.03 -1.98
C GLY A 255 -7.09 24.59 -3.35
N TRP A 256 -5.78 24.56 -3.63
CA TRP A 256 -5.29 24.78 -4.99
C TRP A 256 -5.82 23.66 -5.91
N PRO A 257 -6.45 24.00 -7.05
CA PRO A 257 -6.90 22.99 -8.00
C PRO A 257 -5.75 22.07 -8.42
N GLN A 258 -5.95 20.77 -8.24
CA GLN A 258 -4.98 19.73 -8.56
C GLN A 258 -5.67 18.56 -9.24
N SER A 259 -4.92 17.83 -10.05
CA SER A 259 -5.36 16.54 -10.56
C SER A 259 -5.35 15.52 -9.42
N GLU A 260 -6.50 14.89 -9.20
CA GLU A 260 -6.72 13.81 -8.24
C GLU A 260 -7.13 12.56 -9.03
N GLY A 261 -7.03 11.37 -8.43
CA GLY A 261 -7.48 10.12 -9.05
C GLY A 261 -8.37 9.32 -8.11
N ASN A 262 -8.98 8.25 -8.63
CA ASN A 262 -10.03 7.47 -7.97
C ASN A 262 -9.60 6.77 -6.65
N ASP A 263 -8.32 6.85 -6.31
CA ASP A 263 -7.64 6.32 -5.14
C ASP A 263 -7.23 7.41 -4.12
N LEU A 264 -7.34 8.70 -4.45
CA LEU A 264 -7.20 9.80 -3.50
C LEU A 264 -8.59 10.29 -3.12
N ILE A 265 -9.05 9.95 -1.91
CA ILE A 265 -10.40 10.27 -1.44
C ILE A 265 -10.32 11.41 -0.42
N ASN A 266 -10.82 12.58 -0.79
CA ASN A 266 -10.92 13.71 0.13
C ASN A 266 -12.05 13.47 1.14
N ILE A 267 -11.70 13.51 2.43
CA ILE A 267 -12.65 13.35 3.54
C ILE A 267 -12.53 14.48 4.57
N GLY A 268 -11.68 15.48 4.31
CA GLY A 268 -11.42 16.61 5.20
C GLY A 268 -12.50 17.69 5.21
N SER A 269 -13.45 17.62 4.28
CA SER A 269 -14.56 18.57 4.13
C SER A 269 -15.68 18.33 5.15
N VAL A 270 -15.32 18.37 6.44
CA VAL A 270 -16.18 18.08 7.59
C VAL A 270 -16.15 19.23 8.58
N CYS A 271 -17.33 19.75 8.92
CA CYS A 271 -17.51 20.66 10.05
C CYS A 271 -18.15 19.91 11.22
N ASN A 272 -17.42 19.82 12.33
CA ASN A 272 -17.94 19.26 13.58
C ASN A 272 -19.13 20.09 14.09
N LYS A 273 -20.08 19.44 14.78
CA LYS A 273 -21.16 20.14 15.48
C LYS A 273 -20.58 21.13 16.49
N ALA A 274 -21.21 22.29 16.62
CA ALA A 274 -20.83 23.30 17.61
C ALA A 274 -20.85 22.67 19.02
N ALA A 275 -19.70 22.70 19.70
CA ALA A 275 -19.62 22.31 21.10
C ALA A 275 -20.23 23.41 21.98
N GLU A 276 -20.97 23.04 23.01
CA GLU A 276 -21.49 24.03 23.97
C GLU A 276 -20.38 24.54 24.89
N LEU A 277 -20.51 25.81 25.30
CA LEU A 277 -19.59 26.44 26.25
C LEU A 277 -20.06 26.13 27.67
N VAL A 278 -19.60 25.00 28.21
CA VAL A 278 -20.05 24.44 29.50
C VAL A 278 -19.44 25.16 30.71
N ASP A 279 -18.23 25.73 30.58
CA ASP A 279 -17.54 26.47 31.65
C ASP A 279 -18.30 27.78 31.99
N PRO A 280 -18.89 27.93 33.19
CA PRO A 280 -19.71 29.09 33.53
C PRO A 280 -18.92 30.40 33.63
N ASP A 281 -17.67 30.35 34.10
CA ASP A 281 -16.83 31.54 34.26
C ASP A 281 -16.36 32.06 32.90
N LEU A 282 -15.92 31.14 32.03
CA LEU A 282 -15.54 31.46 30.67
C LEU A 282 -16.75 31.96 29.86
N LYS A 283 -17.92 31.37 30.07
CA LYS A 283 -19.18 31.84 29.49
C LYS A 283 -19.50 33.26 29.95
N LYS A 284 -19.48 33.53 31.26
CA LYS A 284 -19.69 34.87 31.83
C LYS A 284 -18.70 35.91 31.30
N PHE A 285 -17.43 35.54 31.12
CA PHE A 285 -16.40 36.39 30.52
C PHE A 285 -16.71 36.74 29.06
N ILE A 286 -17.00 35.74 28.22
CA ILE A 286 -17.33 35.91 26.80
C ILE A 286 -18.66 36.65 26.61
N GLU A 287 -19.66 36.38 27.45
CA GLU A 287 -21.00 36.97 27.38
C GLU A 287 -21.09 38.38 27.98
N ASN A 288 -20.02 38.91 28.59
CA ASN A 288 -19.97 40.25 29.20
C ASN A 288 -20.65 41.34 28.33
N PRO A 289 -21.69 42.05 28.82
CA PRO A 289 -22.42 43.06 28.06
C PRO A 289 -21.56 44.23 27.55
N ARG A 290 -20.46 44.56 28.23
CA ARG A 290 -19.52 45.61 27.81
C ARG A 290 -18.63 45.18 26.63
N SER A 291 -18.55 43.88 26.34
CA SER A 291 -17.73 43.35 25.24
C SER A 291 -18.41 43.50 23.89
N LYS A 292 -17.71 44.13 22.94
CA LYS A 292 -18.10 44.22 21.51
C LYS A 292 -17.93 42.89 20.77
N GLY A 293 -17.19 41.94 21.34
CA GLY A 293 -16.88 40.65 20.75
C GLY A 293 -15.64 40.01 21.38
N THR A 294 -15.48 38.72 21.18
CA THR A 294 -14.31 37.94 21.62
C THR A 294 -13.33 37.79 20.45
N ILE A 295 -12.06 38.14 20.70
CA ILE A 295 -10.92 37.73 19.89
C ILE A 295 -10.35 36.48 20.57
N TYR A 296 -10.32 35.36 19.86
CA TYR A 296 -9.70 34.14 20.34
C TYR A 296 -8.29 34.00 19.75
N ILE A 297 -7.33 33.55 20.56
CA ILE A 297 -5.91 33.50 20.19
C ILE A 297 -5.37 32.11 20.58
N ALA A 298 -4.95 31.29 19.60
CA ALA A 298 -4.39 29.97 19.87
C ALA A 298 -3.44 29.45 18.76
N PHE A 299 -2.31 28.89 19.17
CA PHE A 299 -1.19 28.53 18.30
C PHE A 299 -0.87 27.02 18.30
N GLY A 300 -1.89 26.20 18.57
CA GLY A 300 -1.79 24.74 18.54
C GLY A 300 -0.96 24.16 19.68
N ASN A 301 -0.60 22.88 19.56
CA ASN A 301 0.00 22.10 20.64
C ASN A 301 1.54 22.14 20.65
N TYR A 302 2.18 22.47 19.53
CA TYR A 302 3.64 22.39 19.38
C TYR A 302 4.38 23.72 19.61
N ALA A 303 3.69 24.85 19.52
CA ALA A 303 4.29 26.17 19.68
C ALA A 303 4.74 26.41 21.12
N ASN A 304 6.03 26.18 21.41
CA ASN A 304 6.56 26.38 22.76
C ASN A 304 6.82 27.87 23.05
N TRP A 305 5.85 28.52 23.70
CA TRP A 305 5.91 29.95 24.03
C TRP A 305 7.03 30.35 24.99
N THR A 306 7.64 29.42 25.74
CA THR A 306 8.82 29.76 26.57
C THR A 306 10.06 30.09 25.75
N MET A 307 10.06 29.71 24.47
CA MET A 307 11.11 30.01 23.50
C MET A 307 10.72 31.14 22.52
N ALA A 308 9.58 31.81 22.75
CA ALA A 308 9.13 32.91 21.91
C ALA A 308 10.02 34.14 22.16
N PRO A 309 10.66 34.71 21.12
CA PRO A 309 11.48 35.92 21.27
C PRO A 309 10.66 37.11 21.78
N GLU A 310 11.31 38.03 22.48
CA GLU A 310 10.65 39.16 23.15
C GLU A 310 9.77 40.00 22.19
N ARG A 311 10.19 40.17 20.93
CA ARG A 311 9.38 40.83 19.87
C ARG A 311 7.98 40.19 19.69
N ILE A 312 7.88 38.87 19.80
CA ILE A 312 6.61 38.13 19.71
C ILE A 312 5.80 38.43 20.97
N LEU A 313 6.41 38.21 22.14
CA LEU A 313 5.77 38.38 23.44
C LEU A 313 5.20 39.81 23.60
N ASN A 314 6.02 40.83 23.34
CA ASN A 314 5.62 42.23 23.42
C ASN A 314 4.49 42.58 22.42
N SER A 315 4.42 41.91 21.27
CA SER A 315 3.30 42.07 20.33
C SER A 315 1.98 41.51 20.85
N PHE A 316 2.01 40.63 21.85
CA PHE A 316 0.86 40.11 22.60
C PHE A 316 0.77 40.65 24.04
N ASN A 317 1.31 41.86 24.29
CA ASN A 317 1.36 42.57 25.60
C ASN A 317 2.39 42.04 26.64
N GLY A 318 3.38 41.25 26.23
CA GLY A 318 4.53 40.85 27.05
C GLY A 318 4.58 39.35 27.39
N ASN A 319 5.19 39.00 28.52
CA ASN A 319 5.32 37.60 28.95
C ASN A 319 3.98 37.08 29.52
N LEU A 320 3.43 36.05 28.89
CA LEU A 320 2.18 35.37 29.25
C LEU A 320 2.13 34.88 30.72
N SER A 321 3.29 34.63 31.34
CA SER A 321 3.40 34.16 32.72
C SER A 321 3.34 35.28 33.77
N THR A 322 3.57 36.54 33.36
CA THR A 322 3.68 37.70 34.26
C THR A 322 2.75 38.85 33.89
N MET A 323 1.91 38.69 32.86
CA MET A 323 0.92 39.70 32.50
C MET A 323 -0.17 39.82 33.58
N PRO A 324 -0.60 41.04 33.93
CA PRO A 324 -1.72 41.23 34.83
C PRO A 324 -3.01 40.69 34.20
N GLN A 325 -3.89 40.06 35.00
CA GLN A 325 -5.24 39.77 34.53
C GLN A 325 -6.01 41.08 34.39
N LEU A 326 -6.12 41.56 33.15
CA LEU A 326 -7.00 42.66 32.79
C LEU A 326 -8.42 42.11 32.60
N ASP A 327 -9.46 42.87 32.99
CA ASP A 327 -10.88 42.47 32.91
C ASP A 327 -11.36 41.99 31.52
N HIS A 328 -10.59 42.28 30.47
CA HIS A 328 -10.88 41.94 29.08
C HIS A 328 -9.92 40.87 28.49
N ILE A 329 -9.03 40.28 29.29
CA ILE A 329 -8.10 39.22 28.86
C ILE A 329 -8.19 38.03 29.81
N ARG A 330 -8.42 36.83 29.26
CA ARG A 330 -8.47 35.57 30.00
C ARG A 330 -7.45 34.59 29.43
N TYR A 331 -6.45 34.23 30.22
CA TYR A 331 -5.49 33.18 29.88
C TYR A 331 -6.03 31.81 30.30
N LEU A 332 -5.87 30.82 29.42
CA LEU A 332 -6.25 29.43 29.67
C LEU A 332 -5.12 28.52 29.21
N LYS A 333 -4.66 27.60 30.07
CA LYS A 333 -3.66 26.58 29.69
C LYS A 333 -4.20 25.64 28.60
N TRP A 334 -5.51 25.41 28.61
CA TRP A 334 -6.24 24.72 27.56
C TRP A 334 -7.63 25.33 27.44
N ALA A 335 -8.06 25.65 26.23
CA ALA A 335 -9.35 26.29 25.98
C ALA A 335 -10.27 25.35 25.17
N PRO A 336 -11.60 25.39 25.38
CA PRO A 336 -12.56 24.65 24.55
C PRO A 336 -12.72 25.35 23.19
N GLN A 337 -11.67 25.29 22.35
CA GLN A 337 -11.54 26.04 21.09
C GLN A 337 -12.80 25.96 20.21
N ALA A 338 -13.32 24.75 19.95
CA ALA A 338 -14.53 24.57 19.16
C ALA A 338 -15.77 25.27 19.74
N ALA A 339 -15.91 25.34 21.07
CA ALA A 339 -17.03 26.03 21.72
C ALA A 339 -16.88 27.55 21.68
N ILE A 340 -15.65 28.06 21.89
CA ILE A 340 -15.36 29.49 21.77
C ILE A 340 -15.59 29.96 20.33
N LEU A 341 -15.05 29.24 19.34
CA LEU A 341 -15.17 29.63 17.93
C LEU A 341 -16.62 29.65 17.45
N ASN A 342 -17.44 28.65 17.83
CA ASN A 342 -18.86 28.62 17.47
C ASN A 342 -19.74 29.57 18.32
N HIS A 343 -19.19 30.29 19.29
CA HIS A 343 -19.95 31.22 20.13
C HIS A 343 -20.30 32.52 19.37
N LYS A 344 -21.56 32.96 19.45
CA LYS A 344 -22.10 34.12 18.69
C LYS A 344 -21.37 35.45 18.90
N LYS A 345 -20.62 35.60 20.00
CA LYS A 345 -19.81 36.79 20.28
C LYS A 345 -18.37 36.72 19.73
N THR A 346 -17.91 35.58 19.22
CA THR A 346 -16.55 35.45 18.67
C THR A 346 -16.47 36.11 17.30
N ARG A 347 -15.49 37.00 17.12
CA ARG A 347 -15.36 37.87 15.93
C ARG A 347 -14.07 37.67 15.14
N LEU A 348 -13.03 37.16 15.77
CA LEU A 348 -11.71 36.99 15.17
C LEU A 348 -10.99 35.81 15.81
N PHE A 349 -10.28 35.03 15.00
CA PHE A 349 -9.37 33.99 15.46
C PHE A 349 -7.95 34.28 15.00
N VAL A 350 -7.07 34.62 15.95
CA VAL A 350 -5.63 34.74 15.71
C VAL A 350 -5.00 33.36 15.91
N THR A 351 -4.36 32.82 14.88
CA THR A 351 -3.84 31.45 14.91
C THR A 351 -2.60 31.22 14.07
N HIS A 352 -1.83 30.19 14.44
CA HIS A 352 -0.71 29.65 13.65
C HIS A 352 -1.09 29.18 12.24
N GLY A 353 -2.36 28.92 11.95
CA GLY A 353 -2.79 28.46 10.62
C GLY A 353 -2.54 26.97 10.34
N GLY A 354 -2.31 26.14 11.36
CA GLY A 354 -2.31 24.67 11.18
C GLY A 354 -3.68 24.18 10.69
N LEU A 355 -3.70 23.11 9.88
CA LEU A 355 -4.89 22.63 9.14
C LEU A 355 -6.18 22.62 9.98
N LYS A 356 -6.12 22.14 11.22
CA LYS A 356 -7.29 22.03 12.11
C LYS A 356 -7.84 23.38 12.56
N SER A 357 -6.98 24.27 13.05
CA SER A 357 -7.42 25.62 13.44
C SER A 357 -7.99 26.38 12.24
N LEU A 358 -7.41 26.18 11.05
CA LEU A 358 -7.93 26.73 9.81
C LEU A 358 -9.34 26.18 9.49
N LYS A 359 -9.53 24.85 9.50
CA LYS A 359 -10.84 24.20 9.32
C LYS A 359 -11.87 24.65 10.34
N GLU A 360 -11.52 24.68 11.63
CA GLU A 360 -12.43 25.08 12.70
C GLU A 360 -12.87 26.54 12.54
N GLY A 361 -11.96 27.46 12.22
CA GLY A 361 -12.30 28.86 11.95
C GLY A 361 -13.17 29.06 10.71
N ILE A 362 -12.96 28.29 9.64
CA ILE A 362 -13.85 28.28 8.46
C ILE A 362 -15.23 27.75 8.86
N CYS A 363 -15.30 26.61 9.53
CA CYS A 363 -16.56 25.98 9.95
C CYS A 363 -17.37 26.85 10.94
N SER A 364 -16.70 27.55 11.86
CA SER A 364 -17.33 28.50 12.77
C SER A 364 -17.63 29.86 12.12
N ARG A 365 -17.19 30.08 10.87
CA ARG A 365 -17.32 31.34 10.12
C ARG A 365 -16.65 32.52 10.84
N THR A 366 -15.51 32.27 11.47
CA THR A 366 -14.76 33.28 12.21
C THR A 366 -13.56 33.77 11.37
N PRO A 367 -13.53 35.05 10.94
CA PRO A 367 -12.38 35.61 10.23
C PRO A 367 -11.05 35.43 10.98
N LEU A 368 -9.96 35.33 10.21
CA LEU A 368 -8.67 34.85 10.71
C LEU A 368 -7.60 35.94 10.74
N VAL A 369 -6.63 35.82 11.64
CA VAL A 369 -5.29 36.41 11.50
C VAL A 369 -4.29 35.27 11.62
N LEU A 370 -3.55 35.03 10.54
CA LEU A 370 -2.70 33.86 10.37
C LEU A 370 -1.24 34.28 10.62
N MET A 371 -0.62 33.75 11.66
CA MET A 371 0.82 33.95 11.93
C MET A 371 1.54 32.60 11.91
N PRO A 372 1.99 32.13 10.73
CA PRO A 372 2.67 30.84 10.60
C PRO A 372 3.92 30.74 11.46
N ILE A 373 4.10 29.57 12.09
CA ILE A 373 5.30 29.22 12.83
C ILE A 373 6.18 28.27 12.01
N SER A 374 5.61 27.17 11.49
CA SER A 374 6.36 26.11 10.82
C SER A 374 5.50 25.23 9.89
N ALA A 375 6.14 24.26 9.21
CA ALA A 375 5.46 23.27 8.36
C ALA A 375 4.55 23.88 7.27
N GLU A 376 3.37 23.32 7.04
CA GLU A 376 2.42 23.72 5.98
C GLU A 376 1.64 25.01 6.31
N GLN A 377 1.87 25.60 7.48
CA GLN A 377 1.15 26.78 7.98
C GLN A 377 1.29 28.00 7.05
N VAL A 378 2.43 28.13 6.37
CA VAL A 378 2.70 29.22 5.42
C VAL A 378 1.81 29.07 4.17
N HIS A 379 1.72 27.85 3.63
CA HIS A 379 0.82 27.50 2.52
C HIS A 379 -0.64 27.76 2.88
N ASN A 380 -1.06 27.27 4.06
CA ASN A 380 -2.38 27.48 4.63
C ASN A 380 -2.72 28.98 4.79
N ALA A 381 -1.74 29.80 5.20
CA ALA A 381 -1.93 31.24 5.34
C ALA A 381 -2.08 31.96 4.00
N HIS A 382 -1.33 31.59 2.97
CA HIS A 382 -1.53 32.11 1.62
C HIS A 382 -2.89 31.71 1.02
N MET A 383 -3.41 30.51 1.31
CA MET A 383 -4.79 30.15 0.97
C MET A 383 -5.80 31.08 1.66
N GLY A 384 -5.60 31.37 2.95
CA GLY A 384 -6.43 32.31 3.71
C GLY A 384 -6.43 33.75 3.18
N LEU A 385 -5.31 34.21 2.62
CA LEU A 385 -5.23 35.48 1.89
C LEU A 385 -5.96 35.41 0.55
N ALA A 386 -5.68 34.41 -0.28
CA ALA A 386 -6.24 34.25 -1.62
C ALA A 386 -7.77 34.13 -1.61
N LEU A 387 -8.32 33.40 -0.63
CA LEU A 387 -9.76 33.20 -0.45
C LEU A 387 -10.38 34.20 0.55
N LYS A 388 -9.61 35.19 0.99
CA LYS A 388 -10.05 36.31 1.86
C LYS A 388 -10.74 35.83 3.14
N TRP A 389 -10.22 34.80 3.78
CA TRP A 389 -10.66 34.36 5.12
C TRP A 389 -10.06 35.21 6.23
N GLY A 390 -8.93 35.87 5.96
CA GLY A 390 -8.21 36.61 7.00
C GLY A 390 -6.98 37.35 6.53
N GLY A 391 -6.18 37.75 7.51
CA GLY A 391 -4.91 38.44 7.37
C GLY A 391 -3.70 37.53 7.58
N TYR A 392 -2.50 38.04 7.29
CA TYR A 392 -1.22 37.35 7.54
C TYR A 392 -0.30 38.26 8.35
N VAL A 393 0.34 37.71 9.38
CA VAL A 393 1.38 38.37 10.17
C VAL A 393 2.68 37.55 10.15
N ASN A 394 3.81 38.18 9.86
CA ASN A 394 5.10 37.50 9.78
C ASN A 394 5.78 37.45 11.17
N LYS A 395 6.05 36.25 11.70
CA LYS A 395 6.73 36.06 13.01
C LYS A 395 8.11 36.73 13.12
N TYR A 396 8.80 36.98 12.00
CA TYR A 396 10.12 37.62 12.01
C TYR A 396 10.06 39.15 12.12
N THR A 397 8.97 39.77 11.67
CA THR A 397 8.83 41.23 11.56
C THR A 397 7.60 41.79 12.27
N ILE A 398 6.89 40.97 13.05
CA ILE A 398 5.74 41.39 13.85
C ILE A 398 6.12 42.50 14.84
N THR A 399 5.22 43.48 14.96
CA THR A 399 5.22 44.53 15.98
C THR A 399 3.84 44.60 16.64
N PRO A 400 3.70 45.18 17.85
CA PRO A 400 2.40 45.37 18.49
C PRO A 400 1.42 46.16 17.61
N GLU A 401 1.91 47.23 16.98
CA GLU A 401 1.13 48.05 16.05
C GLU A 401 0.72 47.28 14.80
N GLY A 402 1.64 46.48 14.22
CA GLY A 402 1.36 45.67 13.04
C GLY A 402 0.27 44.61 13.28
N LEU A 403 0.32 43.94 14.45
CA LEU A 403 -0.73 43.00 14.84
C LEU A 403 -2.07 43.70 15.10
N TYR A 404 -2.06 44.83 15.82
CA TYR A 404 -3.26 45.63 16.08
C TYR A 404 -3.92 46.10 14.77
N ASN A 405 -3.13 46.68 13.87
CA ASN A 405 -3.60 47.18 12.58
C ASN A 405 -4.21 46.06 11.73
N GLU A 406 -3.58 44.88 11.69
CA GLU A 406 -4.12 43.74 10.95
C GLU A 406 -5.42 43.20 11.58
N MET A 407 -5.47 43.03 12.91
CA MET A 407 -6.71 42.62 13.60
C MET A 407 -7.86 43.61 13.34
N ASN A 408 -7.60 44.92 13.47
CA ASN A 408 -8.59 45.96 13.21
C ASN A 408 -9.05 45.96 11.75
N ARG A 409 -8.13 45.73 10.80
CA ARG A 409 -8.45 45.66 9.37
C ARG A 409 -9.38 44.48 9.04
N ILE A 410 -9.15 43.29 9.61
CA ILE A 410 -10.04 42.14 9.43
C ILE A 410 -11.41 42.37 10.09
N LEU A 411 -11.44 42.97 11.27
CA LEU A 411 -12.68 43.26 12.01
C LEU A 411 -13.55 44.35 11.36
N THR A 412 -12.96 45.30 10.63
CA THR A 412 -13.67 46.42 10.00
C THR A 412 -14.09 46.15 8.56
N GLN A 413 -13.36 45.32 7.81
CA GLN A 413 -13.63 45.04 6.40
C GLN A 413 -14.62 43.87 6.24
N SER A 414 -15.90 44.19 6.03
CA SER A 414 -17.02 43.22 5.97
C SER A 414 -16.85 42.08 4.95
N PHE A 415 -16.05 42.26 3.89
CA PHE A 415 -15.82 41.22 2.90
C PHE A 415 -15.11 39.98 3.46
N TYR A 416 -14.36 40.10 4.58
CA TYR A 416 -13.76 38.93 5.24
C TYR A 416 -14.83 38.00 5.80
N GLN A 417 -15.81 38.55 6.51
CA GLN A 417 -16.96 37.80 7.01
C GLN A 417 -17.76 37.18 5.85
N GLN A 418 -18.09 37.98 4.82
CA GLN A 418 -18.83 37.50 3.65
C GLN A 418 -18.10 36.37 2.91
N SER A 419 -16.77 36.47 2.78
CA SER A 419 -15.98 35.44 2.11
C SER A 419 -15.90 34.16 2.94
N ILE A 420 -15.64 34.25 4.26
CA ILE A 420 -15.59 33.04 5.09
C ILE A 420 -16.97 32.37 5.21
N ASP A 421 -18.06 33.14 5.29
CA ASP A 421 -19.44 32.63 5.23
C ASP A 421 -19.72 31.85 3.94
N LYS A 422 -19.28 32.39 2.78
CA LYS A 422 -19.42 31.74 1.47
C LYS A 422 -18.61 30.45 1.39
N ASN A 423 -17.33 30.50 1.79
CA ASN A 423 -16.42 29.35 1.71
C ASN A 423 -16.81 28.24 2.69
N ALA A 424 -17.31 28.58 3.89
CA ALA A 424 -17.82 27.61 4.86
C ALA A 424 -19.03 26.83 4.32
N LYS A 425 -19.93 27.48 3.58
CA LYS A 425 -21.04 26.80 2.89
C LYS A 425 -20.51 25.90 1.78
N PHE A 426 -19.60 26.41 0.94
CA PHE A 426 -19.05 25.67 -0.20
C PHE A 426 -18.20 24.44 0.20
N LEU A 427 -17.55 24.48 1.37
CA LEU A 427 -16.76 23.37 1.91
C LEU A 427 -17.62 22.11 2.12
N VAL A 428 -18.80 22.27 2.72
CA VAL A 428 -19.69 21.15 3.11
C VAL A 428 -20.75 20.81 2.06
N ASP A 429 -20.80 21.55 0.95
CA ASP A 429 -21.72 21.37 -0.17
C ASP A 429 -21.33 20.16 -1.05
N LEU A 430 -21.45 18.96 -0.50
CA LEU A 430 -20.99 17.70 -1.10
C LEU A 430 -22.17 16.83 -1.57
N PRO A 431 -22.04 16.07 -2.67
CA PRO A 431 -23.07 15.12 -3.12
C PRO A 431 -23.25 13.93 -2.16
N LEU A 432 -22.22 13.61 -1.37
CA LEU A 432 -22.26 12.66 -0.27
C LEU A 432 -21.43 13.23 0.90
N PRO A 433 -21.88 13.14 2.16
CA PRO A 433 -21.09 13.58 3.31
C PRO A 433 -19.72 12.90 3.36
N ALA A 434 -18.67 13.66 3.62
CA ALA A 434 -17.28 13.20 3.55
C ALA A 434 -16.99 11.94 4.42
N LEU A 435 -17.62 11.82 5.60
CA LEU A 435 -17.45 10.65 6.47
C LEU A 435 -18.22 9.41 5.96
N GLU A 436 -19.36 9.60 5.31
CA GLU A 436 -20.10 8.52 4.65
C GLU A 436 -19.33 8.00 3.41
N LEU A 437 -18.70 8.90 2.66
CA LEU A 437 -17.78 8.55 1.59
C LEU A 437 -16.57 7.74 2.13
N ALA A 438 -16.00 8.17 3.25
CA ALA A 438 -14.89 7.48 3.90
C ALA A 438 -15.27 6.05 4.34
N LYS A 439 -16.46 5.90 4.96
CA LYS A 439 -17.03 4.60 5.33
C LYS A 439 -17.23 3.71 4.11
N PHE A 440 -17.91 4.21 3.08
CA PHE A 440 -18.16 3.46 1.84
C PHE A 440 -16.87 2.94 1.19
N HIS A 441 -15.83 3.78 1.10
CA HIS A 441 -14.53 3.37 0.56
C HIS A 441 -13.79 2.37 1.46
N THR A 442 -13.91 2.50 2.78
CA THR A 442 -13.35 1.54 3.76
C THR A 442 -13.99 0.16 3.60
N GLU A 443 -15.33 0.09 3.61
CA GLU A 443 -16.07 -1.15 3.38
C GLU A 443 -15.81 -1.74 1.99
N ARG A 444 -15.60 -0.90 0.96
CA ARG A 444 -15.26 -1.36 -0.39
C ARG A 444 -13.94 -2.11 -0.44
N ILE A 445 -12.94 -1.70 0.37
CA ILE A 445 -11.68 -2.45 0.50
C ILE A 445 -11.93 -3.78 1.22
N LEU A 446 -12.70 -3.76 2.31
CA LEU A 446 -13.05 -4.96 3.08
C LEU A 446 -13.82 -6.01 2.25
N ARG A 447 -14.58 -5.57 1.22
CA ARG A 447 -15.24 -6.44 0.24
C ARG A 447 -14.30 -6.94 -0.89
N ALA A 448 -13.14 -6.33 -1.09
CA ALA A 448 -12.23 -6.66 -2.20
C ALA A 448 -11.19 -7.73 -1.78
N ARG A 449 -11.23 -8.90 -2.43
CA ARG A 449 -10.41 -10.07 -2.06
C ARG A 449 -8.89 -9.86 -2.05
N ASP A 450 -8.36 -8.92 -2.84
CA ASP A 450 -6.93 -8.57 -2.88
C ASP A 450 -6.64 -7.17 -2.31
N GLY A 451 -7.66 -6.51 -1.76
CA GLY A 451 -7.62 -5.13 -1.28
C GLY A 451 -7.42 -4.07 -2.37
N LYS A 452 -7.43 -4.40 -3.67
CA LYS A 452 -7.29 -3.40 -4.74
C LYS A 452 -8.67 -2.98 -5.23
N VAL A 453 -8.96 -1.69 -5.10
CA VAL A 453 -10.29 -1.12 -5.42
C VAL A 453 -10.27 -0.12 -6.58
N VAL A 454 -9.11 0.10 -7.19
CA VAL A 454 -8.78 1.21 -8.09
C VAL A 454 -7.82 0.80 -9.21
N PHE A 455 -7.88 1.50 -10.34
CA PHE A 455 -6.97 1.29 -11.48
C PHE A 455 -5.58 1.87 -11.20
N ARG A 456 -4.52 1.11 -11.47
CA ARG A 456 -3.12 1.58 -11.42
C ARG A 456 -2.86 2.54 -12.57
N ARG A 457 -2.44 3.78 -12.27
CA ARG A 457 -1.97 4.74 -13.29
C ARG A 457 -0.61 4.32 -13.82
N LYS A 458 -0.44 4.30 -15.15
CA LYS A 458 0.88 4.12 -15.80
C LYS A 458 1.93 5.15 -15.39
N GLY A 459 1.52 6.35 -15.00
CA GLY A 459 2.44 7.38 -14.47
C GLY A 459 3.15 6.96 -13.18
N MET A 460 2.63 5.97 -12.43
CA MET A 460 3.31 5.41 -11.26
C MET A 460 4.58 4.64 -11.64
N ASP A 461 4.73 4.23 -12.90
CA ASP A 461 5.89 3.45 -13.37
C ASP A 461 7.09 4.33 -13.75
N LEU A 462 6.92 5.67 -13.73
CA LEU A 462 7.97 6.64 -14.03
C LEU A 462 8.98 6.81 -12.89
N TYR A 463 10.26 6.94 -13.24
CA TYR A 463 11.29 7.44 -12.33
C TYR A 463 11.12 8.96 -12.08
N TRP A 464 11.67 9.46 -10.97
CA TRP A 464 11.56 10.86 -10.58
C TRP A 464 12.08 11.84 -11.63
N TYR A 465 13.16 11.49 -12.35
CA TYR A 465 13.75 12.33 -13.40
C TYR A 465 12.87 12.38 -14.66
N GLN A 466 12.16 11.30 -14.98
CA GLN A 466 11.19 11.25 -16.09
C GLN A 466 9.92 12.04 -15.77
N PHE A 467 9.46 11.96 -14.52
CA PHE A 467 8.33 12.76 -14.02
C PHE A 467 8.63 14.28 -14.07
N LEU A 468 9.88 14.67 -13.88
CA LEU A 468 10.35 16.05 -14.02
C LEU A 468 10.83 16.40 -15.45
N TYR A 469 10.70 15.49 -16.42
CA TYR A 469 11.13 15.62 -17.82
C TYR A 469 12.63 15.97 -18.01
N LEU A 470 13.48 15.64 -17.03
CA LEU A 470 14.91 15.97 -17.07
C LEU A 470 15.65 15.18 -18.15
N ASP A 471 15.21 13.96 -18.42
CA ASP A 471 15.67 13.13 -19.54
C ASP A 471 15.38 13.81 -20.89
N LEU A 472 14.13 14.23 -21.14
CA LEU A 472 13.76 14.93 -22.37
C LEU A 472 14.50 16.27 -22.53
N ILE A 473 14.62 17.05 -21.45
CA ILE A 473 15.37 18.31 -21.45
C ILE A 473 16.84 18.06 -21.77
N SER A 474 17.47 17.03 -21.17
CA SER A 474 18.87 16.69 -21.46
C SER A 474 19.11 16.28 -22.91
N ALA A 475 18.17 15.51 -23.51
CA ALA A 475 18.24 15.13 -24.92
C ALA A 475 18.17 16.36 -25.85
N ILE A 476 17.26 17.30 -25.57
CA ILE A 476 17.13 18.56 -26.33
C ILE A 476 18.39 19.42 -26.18
N LEU A 477 18.92 19.60 -24.97
CA LEU A 477 20.14 20.38 -24.73
C LEU A 477 21.35 19.74 -25.41
N THR A 478 21.45 18.41 -25.41
CA THR A 478 22.51 17.67 -26.13
C THR A 478 22.42 17.90 -27.64
N PHE A 479 21.21 17.82 -28.21
CA PHE A 479 20.98 18.10 -29.64
C PHE A 479 21.35 19.54 -30.02
N VAL A 480 20.92 20.54 -29.23
CA VAL A 480 21.26 21.96 -29.44
C VAL A 480 22.77 22.19 -29.30
N TYR A 481 23.43 21.60 -28.30
CA TYR A 481 24.88 21.68 -28.14
C TYR A 481 25.62 21.07 -29.34
N ILE A 482 25.22 19.88 -29.80
CA ILE A 482 25.77 19.24 -31.00
C ILE A 482 25.63 20.17 -32.22
N THR A 483 24.44 20.73 -32.44
CA THR A 483 24.16 21.66 -33.55
C THR A 483 25.00 22.94 -33.46
N TYR A 484 25.14 23.53 -32.27
CA TYR A 484 26.00 24.68 -32.02
C TYR A 484 27.48 24.37 -32.32
N ARG A 485 27.98 23.20 -31.90
CA ARG A 485 29.33 22.73 -32.25
C ARG A 485 29.47 22.55 -33.76
N PHE A 486 28.49 21.97 -34.45
CA PHE A 486 28.49 21.85 -35.92
C PHE A 486 28.61 23.20 -36.63
N VAL A 487 27.83 24.21 -36.20
CA VAL A 487 27.87 25.55 -36.81
C VAL A 487 29.23 26.21 -36.59
N ASN A 488 29.77 26.16 -35.37
CA ASN A 488 31.05 26.81 -35.07
C ASN A 488 32.27 26.04 -35.61
N LEU A 489 32.22 24.71 -35.72
CA LEU A 489 33.27 23.92 -36.38
C LEU A 489 33.36 24.22 -37.88
N ARG A 490 32.33 24.86 -38.48
CA ARG A 490 32.37 25.37 -39.86
C ARG A 490 33.37 26.52 -40.07
N SER A 491 33.88 27.15 -39.01
CA SER A 491 35.01 28.10 -39.09
C SER A 491 36.39 27.44 -38.94
N SER A 492 36.48 26.10 -38.92
CA SER A 492 37.74 25.37 -38.78
C SER A 492 37.70 24.05 -39.55
N VAL A 493 38.13 24.13 -40.82
CA VAL A 493 37.93 23.17 -41.93
C VAL A 493 38.35 21.71 -41.66
N CYS A 494 39.09 21.40 -40.59
CA CYS A 494 39.62 20.06 -40.32
C CYS A 494 38.60 19.00 -39.86
N THR A 495 37.52 19.36 -39.17
CA THR A 495 36.60 18.34 -38.58
C THR A 495 35.60 17.74 -39.56
N MET A 496 35.45 18.30 -40.77
CA MET A 496 34.48 17.80 -41.74
C MET A 496 34.76 16.34 -42.15
N LYS A 497 36.03 15.89 -42.15
CA LYS A 497 36.36 14.47 -42.40
C LYS A 497 35.89 13.55 -41.27
N LEU A 498 36.18 13.88 -40.01
CA LEU A 498 35.81 13.02 -38.87
C LEU A 498 34.30 12.96 -38.65
N VAL A 499 33.56 14.03 -38.93
CA VAL A 499 32.10 14.00 -38.78
C VAL A 499 31.37 13.62 -40.08
N LEU A 500 31.97 13.73 -41.27
CA LEU A 500 31.48 12.96 -42.42
C LEU A 500 31.72 11.46 -42.22
N ILE A 501 32.81 11.03 -41.58
CA ILE A 501 33.00 9.63 -41.17
C ILE A 501 32.01 9.25 -40.07
N GLY A 502 31.78 10.09 -39.06
CA GLY A 502 30.80 9.84 -38.00
C GLY A 502 29.34 9.83 -38.49
N LEU A 503 28.99 10.69 -39.45
CA LEU A 503 27.68 10.70 -40.12
C LEU A 503 27.58 9.64 -41.22
N PHE A 504 28.68 9.21 -41.86
CA PHE A 504 28.65 7.99 -42.70
C PHE A 504 28.47 6.76 -41.83
N VAL A 505 29.08 6.70 -40.63
CA VAL A 505 28.86 5.59 -39.69
C VAL A 505 27.44 5.61 -39.14
N LEU A 506 26.87 6.79 -38.82
CA LEU A 506 25.47 6.90 -38.37
C LEU A 506 24.43 6.78 -39.50
N ALA A 507 24.76 7.13 -40.74
CA ALA A 507 23.88 6.95 -41.91
C ALA A 507 24.00 5.55 -42.54
N ALA A 508 25.18 4.92 -42.47
CA ALA A 508 25.34 3.48 -42.78
C ALA A 508 24.78 2.58 -41.67
N LEU A 509 24.29 3.15 -40.56
CA LEU A 509 23.43 2.50 -39.57
C LEU A 509 21.93 2.82 -39.79
N ALA A 510 21.58 3.49 -40.90
CA ALA A 510 20.21 3.95 -41.19
C ALA A 510 19.57 3.28 -42.43
N GLU A 511 20.02 2.08 -42.80
CA GLU A 511 19.32 1.17 -43.71
C GLU A 511 18.99 -0.14 -42.96
N SER A 512 17.99 -0.06 -42.07
CA SER A 512 17.41 -1.22 -41.40
C SER A 512 15.90 -1.31 -41.60
N CYS A 513 15.37 -2.52 -41.79
CA CYS A 513 13.96 -2.81 -41.65
C CYS A 513 13.56 -2.67 -40.18
N LEU A 514 12.41 -2.04 -39.91
CA LEU A 514 11.82 -1.99 -38.58
C LEU A 514 10.72 -3.06 -38.46
N TYR A 515 10.86 -4.00 -37.53
CA TYR A 515 9.85 -5.02 -37.25
C TYR A 515 9.66 -5.18 -35.74
N LYS A 516 8.43 -4.95 -35.24
CA LYS A 516 8.09 -5.02 -33.80
C LYS A 516 9.11 -4.30 -32.89
N ASP A 517 9.45 -3.06 -33.25
CA ASP A 517 10.41 -2.20 -32.55
C ASP A 517 11.87 -2.72 -32.51
N LEU A 518 12.20 -3.78 -33.25
CA LEU A 518 13.57 -4.25 -33.51
C LEU A 518 14.06 -3.79 -34.88
N GLN A 519 15.35 -3.47 -34.97
CA GLN A 519 16.05 -3.13 -36.21
C GLN A 519 16.77 -4.35 -36.78
N HIS A 520 16.57 -4.59 -38.07
CA HIS A 520 17.21 -5.66 -38.85
C HIS A 520 17.88 -5.06 -40.09
N ASN A 521 19.13 -5.40 -40.35
CA ASN A 521 19.88 -4.92 -41.53
C ASN A 521 19.38 -5.60 -42.81
N ASP A 522 19.75 -5.07 -43.99
CA ASP A 522 19.44 -5.75 -45.26
C ASP A 522 20.00 -7.18 -45.29
N GLY A 523 19.15 -8.14 -45.68
CA GLY A 523 19.48 -9.56 -45.68
C GLY A 523 19.42 -10.27 -44.32
N ASP A 524 19.23 -9.57 -43.19
CA ASP A 524 19.07 -10.22 -41.88
C ASP A 524 17.84 -11.14 -41.87
N GLU A 525 18.02 -12.34 -41.30
CA GLU A 525 16.95 -13.33 -41.12
C GLU A 525 16.71 -13.65 -39.65
N TRP A 526 15.45 -13.71 -39.24
CA TRP A 526 15.05 -14.07 -37.87
C TRP A 526 13.81 -14.97 -37.86
N VAL A 527 13.68 -15.77 -36.80
CA VAL A 527 12.55 -16.69 -36.62
C VAL A 527 11.52 -16.06 -35.69
N GLU A 528 10.29 -15.95 -36.17
CA GLU A 528 9.14 -15.41 -35.45
C GLU A 528 8.08 -16.50 -35.24
N ASN A 529 7.36 -16.45 -34.12
CA ASN A 529 6.35 -17.45 -33.73
C ASN A 529 6.88 -18.90 -33.83
N THR A 530 8.12 -19.13 -33.38
CA THR A 530 8.80 -20.45 -33.29
C THR A 530 9.19 -21.10 -34.63
N TYR A 531 8.52 -20.78 -35.74
CA TYR A 531 8.68 -21.52 -37.00
C TYR A 531 8.87 -20.68 -38.26
N PHE A 532 8.55 -19.38 -38.27
CA PHE A 532 8.50 -18.60 -39.51
C PHE A 532 9.75 -17.75 -39.68
N LEU A 533 10.48 -17.96 -40.78
CA LEU A 533 11.70 -17.23 -41.10
C LEU A 533 11.34 -15.97 -41.89
N PHE A 534 11.59 -14.81 -41.30
CA PHE A 534 11.46 -13.51 -41.94
C PHE A 534 12.83 -13.01 -42.39
N ARG A 535 12.86 -12.29 -43.51
CA ARG A 535 14.03 -11.61 -44.06
C ARG A 535 13.73 -10.13 -44.30
N CYS A 536 14.70 -9.27 -43.99
CA CYS A 536 14.71 -7.88 -44.46
C CYS A 536 15.22 -7.80 -45.91
N GLU A 537 14.48 -7.12 -46.79
CA GLU A 537 14.82 -6.96 -48.21
C GLU A 537 14.68 -5.50 -48.64
N PHE A 538 15.80 -4.87 -49.02
CA PHE A 538 15.83 -3.55 -49.63
C PHE A 538 15.61 -3.60 -51.16
N PHE A 539 14.90 -2.61 -51.69
CA PHE A 539 14.58 -2.48 -53.12
C PHE A 539 14.53 -1.00 -53.54
N ASN A 540 14.44 -0.74 -54.85
CA ASN A 540 14.55 0.60 -55.45
C ASN A 540 15.85 1.33 -55.05
N ASN A 541 17.02 0.75 -55.34
CA ASN A 541 18.34 1.29 -54.97
C ASN A 541 18.42 1.70 -53.48
N ASN A 542 18.04 0.78 -52.59
CA ASN A 542 17.97 0.94 -51.13
C ASN A 542 17.06 2.06 -50.60
N THR A 543 16.28 2.74 -51.45
CA THR A 543 15.35 3.80 -51.00
C THR A 543 14.05 3.27 -50.38
N SER A 544 13.81 1.95 -50.43
CA SER A 544 12.63 1.30 -49.86
C SER A 544 13.00 -0.07 -49.31
N TRP A 545 12.31 -0.50 -48.26
CA TRP A 545 12.52 -1.82 -47.64
C TRP A 545 11.19 -2.52 -47.41
N ARG A 546 11.23 -3.85 -47.34
CA ARG A 546 10.12 -4.67 -46.88
C ARG A 546 10.63 -5.81 -46.01
N VAL A 547 9.79 -6.20 -45.06
CA VAL A 547 9.93 -7.51 -44.40
C VAL A 547 9.17 -8.53 -45.23
N LYS A 548 9.85 -9.60 -45.63
CA LYS A 548 9.29 -10.68 -46.43
C LYS A 548 9.47 -11.99 -45.68
N LEU A 549 8.47 -12.87 -45.75
CA LEU A 549 8.64 -14.25 -45.29
C LEU A 549 9.56 -14.99 -46.27
N SER A 550 10.72 -15.46 -45.81
CA SER A 550 11.68 -16.20 -46.64
C SER A 550 11.52 -17.72 -46.55
N GLY A 551 10.91 -18.22 -45.46
CA GLY A 551 10.67 -19.64 -45.28
C GLY A 551 10.24 -20.00 -43.86
N CYS A 552 10.64 -21.19 -43.40
CA CYS A 552 10.39 -21.68 -42.06
C CYS A 552 11.66 -22.29 -41.46
N ASP A 553 11.85 -22.20 -40.14
CA ASP A 553 12.89 -22.92 -39.40
C ASP A 553 12.23 -23.89 -38.43
N TYR A 554 12.70 -25.14 -38.41
CA TYR A 554 12.32 -26.11 -37.40
C TYR A 554 13.56 -26.75 -36.79
N ASN A 555 13.81 -26.42 -35.52
CA ASN A 555 14.89 -26.99 -34.72
C ASN A 555 16.28 -26.79 -35.37
N GLY A 556 16.51 -25.64 -36.02
CA GLY A 556 17.74 -25.29 -36.71
C GLY A 556 17.83 -25.80 -38.16
N THR A 557 16.79 -26.50 -38.65
CA THR A 557 16.67 -26.89 -40.06
C THR A 557 15.80 -25.86 -40.78
N ARG A 558 16.38 -25.17 -41.77
CA ARG A 558 15.67 -24.19 -42.60
C ARG A 558 15.02 -24.87 -43.81
N TYR A 559 13.81 -24.43 -44.11
CA TYR A 559 12.98 -24.78 -45.25
C TYR A 559 12.68 -23.48 -46.01
N ALA A 560 13.05 -23.38 -47.28
CA ALA A 560 12.64 -22.24 -48.09
C ALA A 560 11.12 -22.22 -48.29
N LEU A 561 10.58 -21.06 -48.65
CA LEU A 561 9.17 -20.95 -49.01
C LEU A 561 8.85 -21.86 -50.21
N ASP A 562 7.82 -22.68 -50.05
CA ASP A 562 7.37 -23.76 -50.94
C ASP A 562 8.35 -24.95 -51.11
N GLU A 563 9.32 -25.10 -50.21
CA GLU A 563 10.18 -26.29 -50.10
C GLU A 563 9.52 -27.38 -49.22
N GLU A 564 9.71 -28.65 -49.61
CA GLU A 564 9.25 -29.85 -48.89
C GLU A 564 10.42 -30.83 -48.72
N LYS A 565 10.67 -31.24 -47.46
CA LYS A 565 11.81 -32.09 -47.09
C LYS A 565 11.51 -32.87 -45.81
N ASP A 566 11.85 -34.16 -45.79
CA ASP A 566 11.62 -35.07 -44.65
C ASP A 566 10.16 -35.06 -44.14
N GLY A 567 9.20 -35.02 -45.08
CA GLY A 567 7.75 -34.96 -44.82
C GLY A 567 7.24 -33.62 -44.29
N ARG A 568 8.11 -32.65 -44.02
CA ARG A 568 7.78 -31.30 -43.54
C ARG A 568 7.84 -30.31 -44.71
N ALA A 569 6.94 -29.33 -44.74
CA ALA A 569 6.90 -28.35 -45.83
C ALA A 569 6.54 -26.95 -45.32
N CYS A 570 7.15 -25.91 -45.90
CA CYS A 570 6.80 -24.52 -45.62
C CYS A 570 5.99 -23.94 -46.79
N LYS A 571 4.67 -24.15 -46.85
CA LYS A 571 3.87 -23.78 -48.04
C LYS A 571 3.28 -22.37 -47.93
N SER A 572 3.37 -21.60 -49.01
CA SER A 572 2.66 -20.33 -49.17
C SER A 572 1.16 -20.57 -49.43
N LEU A 573 0.33 -19.61 -49.02
CA LEU A 573 -1.12 -19.65 -49.20
C LEU A 573 -1.56 -18.53 -50.18
N PRO A 574 -2.64 -18.73 -50.95
CA PRO A 574 -3.10 -17.73 -51.94
C PRO A 574 -3.47 -16.36 -51.36
N ASP A 575 -3.68 -16.27 -50.04
CA ASP A 575 -3.98 -15.02 -49.32
C ASP A 575 -2.73 -14.30 -48.78
N GLY A 576 -1.54 -14.75 -49.16
CA GLY A 576 -0.26 -14.15 -48.76
C GLY A 576 0.25 -14.58 -47.38
N ARG A 577 -0.44 -15.51 -46.70
CA ARG A 577 0.08 -16.18 -45.50
C ARG A 577 0.96 -17.37 -45.89
N ALA A 578 1.57 -18.03 -44.89
CA ALA A 578 2.18 -19.33 -45.07
C ALA A 578 1.80 -20.27 -43.92
N LYS A 579 1.93 -21.57 -44.17
CA LYS A 579 1.69 -22.63 -43.21
C LYS A 579 2.92 -23.54 -43.18
N PHE A 580 3.58 -23.62 -42.02
CA PHE A 580 4.50 -24.73 -41.78
C PHE A 580 3.69 -25.99 -41.53
N ILE A 581 3.83 -26.95 -42.43
CA ILE A 581 3.30 -28.29 -42.30
C ILE A 581 4.36 -29.08 -41.54
N LEU A 582 4.14 -29.18 -40.22
CA LEU A 582 4.75 -30.23 -39.41
C LEU A 582 4.27 -31.56 -39.98
N GLY A 583 5.14 -32.21 -40.75
CA GLY A 583 4.90 -33.51 -41.35
C GLY A 583 4.38 -34.48 -40.32
N PRO A 584 3.12 -34.92 -40.42
CA PRO A 584 2.61 -35.93 -39.56
C PRO A 584 3.04 -37.29 -40.11
N ILE A 585 3.63 -38.08 -39.24
CA ILE A 585 3.30 -39.49 -39.24
C ILE A 585 2.62 -39.68 -37.90
N CYS A 586 1.38 -40.17 -37.90
CA CYS A 586 0.53 -40.32 -36.72
C CYS A 586 1.11 -41.36 -35.76
N ASP A 587 2.20 -41.06 -35.05
CA ASP A 587 3.05 -42.06 -34.37
C ASP A 587 3.47 -43.24 -35.30
N GLY A 588 3.61 -43.00 -36.61
CA GLY A 588 3.90 -44.05 -37.61
C GLY A 588 2.67 -44.67 -38.31
N LYS A 589 1.46 -44.16 -38.05
CA LYS A 589 0.18 -44.79 -38.39
C LYS A 589 -0.51 -44.22 -39.62
N GLU A 590 -1.34 -45.03 -40.27
CA GLU A 590 -2.15 -44.62 -41.43
C GLU A 590 -3.40 -43.80 -41.04
N GLU A 591 -3.95 -43.05 -41.98
CA GLU A 591 -5.17 -42.25 -41.79
C GLU A 591 -6.36 -43.15 -41.42
N GLY A 592 -7.05 -42.84 -40.32
CA GLY A 592 -8.10 -43.70 -39.75
C GLY A 592 -7.62 -44.88 -38.91
N GLU A 593 -6.31 -45.16 -38.83
CA GLU A 593 -5.78 -46.20 -37.94
C GLU A 593 -5.94 -45.77 -36.47
N THR A 594 -6.31 -46.72 -35.60
CA THR A 594 -6.44 -46.50 -34.14
C THR A 594 -5.37 -47.27 -33.40
N TRP A 595 -4.75 -46.65 -32.38
CA TRP A 595 -3.73 -47.29 -31.56
C TRP A 595 -3.87 -46.90 -30.09
N ASP A 596 -3.36 -47.77 -29.22
CA ASP A 596 -3.26 -47.53 -27.79
C ASP A 596 -1.82 -47.14 -27.42
N ASP A 597 -1.73 -46.11 -26.59
CA ASP A 597 -0.59 -45.72 -25.77
C ASP A 597 -0.83 -46.22 -24.33
N ASP A 598 0.14 -46.13 -23.42
CA ASP A 598 0.09 -46.72 -22.06
C ASP A 598 -1.22 -46.42 -21.29
N HIS A 599 -1.79 -45.22 -21.50
CA HIS A 599 -3.01 -44.76 -20.82
C HIS A 599 -4.10 -44.18 -21.75
N PHE A 600 -3.90 -44.17 -23.07
CA PHE A 600 -4.73 -43.40 -24.01
C PHE A 600 -4.96 -44.11 -25.34
N ARG A 601 -6.19 -44.06 -25.85
CA ARG A 601 -6.50 -44.51 -27.22
C ARG A 601 -6.56 -43.31 -28.17
N LYS A 602 -5.86 -43.45 -29.29
CA LYS A 602 -5.64 -42.43 -30.31
C LYS A 602 -6.17 -42.90 -31.67
N THR A 603 -6.44 -41.95 -32.57
CA THR A 603 -6.77 -42.17 -33.98
C THR A 603 -6.09 -41.11 -34.85
N CYS A 604 -5.77 -41.45 -36.09
CA CYS A 604 -5.24 -40.50 -37.08
C CYS A 604 -6.43 -39.89 -37.85
N VAL A 605 -6.61 -38.57 -37.78
CA VAL A 605 -7.62 -37.83 -38.54
C VAL A 605 -7.01 -36.54 -39.10
N ASP A 606 -7.12 -36.33 -40.41
CA ASP A 606 -6.51 -35.22 -41.16
C ASP A 606 -4.99 -35.11 -40.94
N GLY A 607 -4.31 -36.25 -40.76
CA GLY A 607 -2.90 -36.27 -40.36
C GLY A 607 -2.64 -35.69 -38.96
N LEU A 608 -3.61 -35.73 -38.04
CA LEU A 608 -3.43 -35.33 -36.65
C LEU A 608 -3.83 -36.46 -35.69
N VAL A 609 -3.06 -36.59 -34.62
CA VAL A 609 -3.36 -37.53 -33.52
C VAL A 609 -4.52 -36.99 -32.70
N LYS A 610 -5.66 -37.68 -32.73
CA LYS A 610 -6.86 -37.34 -31.97
C LYS A 610 -7.13 -38.40 -30.89
N PHE A 611 -7.31 -37.96 -29.65
CA PHE A 611 -7.68 -38.85 -28.56
C PHE A 611 -9.17 -39.25 -28.66
N ILE A 612 -9.47 -40.53 -28.46
CA ILE A 612 -10.84 -41.06 -28.46
C ILE A 612 -11.26 -41.71 -27.13
N GLY A 613 -10.31 -41.99 -26.24
CA GLY A 613 -10.57 -42.41 -24.87
C GLY A 613 -9.29 -42.68 -24.08
N CYS A 614 -9.48 -43.17 -22.86
CA CYS A 614 -8.42 -43.53 -21.93
C CYS A 614 -8.41 -45.06 -21.71
N THR A 615 -7.26 -45.59 -21.31
CA THR A 615 -7.07 -47.00 -20.96
C THR A 615 -6.48 -47.09 -19.57
N THR A 616 -7.05 -47.94 -18.70
CA THR A 616 -6.50 -48.16 -17.35
C THR A 616 -5.32 -49.13 -17.38
N ASN A 617 -4.54 -49.20 -16.29
CA ASN A 617 -3.44 -50.17 -16.13
C ASN A 617 -3.89 -51.64 -16.27
N GLU A 618 -5.19 -51.92 -16.10
CA GLU A 618 -5.80 -53.25 -16.30
C GLU A 618 -6.25 -53.47 -17.76
N LYS A 619 -5.87 -52.57 -18.69
CA LYS A 619 -6.28 -52.51 -20.09
C LYS A 619 -7.80 -52.34 -20.31
N VAL A 620 -8.50 -51.71 -19.36
CA VAL A 620 -9.92 -51.36 -19.52
C VAL A 620 -10.04 -50.05 -20.29
N TYR A 621 -10.61 -50.11 -21.49
CA TYR A 621 -10.93 -48.93 -22.29
C TYR A 621 -12.14 -48.16 -21.73
N ILE A 622 -12.01 -46.84 -21.65
CA ILE A 622 -12.98 -45.85 -21.18
C ILE A 622 -13.11 -44.78 -22.27
N PRO A 623 -14.28 -44.60 -22.92
CA PRO A 623 -14.48 -43.54 -23.90
C PRO A 623 -14.25 -42.15 -23.31
N LEU A 624 -13.88 -41.18 -24.16
CA LEU A 624 -13.74 -39.78 -23.76
C LEU A 624 -15.08 -39.23 -23.24
N GLU A 625 -15.04 -38.51 -22.11
CA GLU A 625 -16.18 -38.02 -21.31
C GLU A 625 -17.03 -39.09 -20.59
N GLU A 626 -16.61 -40.36 -20.56
CA GLU A 626 -17.27 -41.43 -19.81
C GLU A 626 -16.55 -41.85 -18.51
N GLU A 627 -17.28 -42.57 -17.66
CA GLU A 627 -16.79 -43.19 -16.42
C GLU A 627 -16.93 -44.73 -16.47
N LYS A 628 -15.92 -45.44 -15.94
CA LYS A 628 -15.94 -46.91 -15.89
C LYS A 628 -15.16 -47.45 -14.70
N LYS A 629 -15.66 -48.53 -14.11
CA LYS A 629 -15.01 -49.20 -12.98
C LYS A 629 -13.87 -50.12 -13.45
N SER A 630 -12.70 -50.00 -12.84
CA SER A 630 -11.51 -50.83 -13.08
C SER A 630 -10.80 -51.05 -11.74
N GLY A 631 -10.61 -52.31 -11.36
CA GLY A 631 -10.10 -52.69 -10.06
C GLY A 631 -10.96 -52.18 -8.90
N LEU A 632 -10.31 -51.50 -7.95
CA LEU A 632 -10.97 -50.90 -6.78
C LEU A 632 -11.64 -49.56 -7.06
N PHE A 633 -11.32 -48.88 -8.18
CA PHE A 633 -11.71 -47.49 -8.42
C PHE A 633 -12.63 -47.34 -9.63
N THR A 634 -13.42 -46.27 -9.61
CA THR A 634 -14.18 -45.77 -10.75
C THR A 634 -13.35 -44.67 -11.42
N TRP A 635 -13.04 -44.84 -12.70
CA TRP A 635 -12.14 -43.97 -13.45
C TRP A 635 -12.91 -43.15 -14.47
N ARG A 636 -12.56 -41.87 -14.63
CA ARG A 636 -13.12 -40.94 -15.62
C ARG A 636 -12.06 -40.49 -16.61
N CYS A 637 -12.43 -40.42 -17.88
CA CYS A 637 -11.62 -39.84 -18.96
C CYS A 637 -12.22 -38.49 -19.38
N GLU A 638 -11.50 -37.38 -19.20
CA GLU A 638 -12.01 -36.03 -19.53
C GLU A 638 -11.05 -35.22 -20.41
N THR A 639 -11.59 -34.27 -21.16
CA THR A 639 -10.81 -33.31 -21.95
C THR A 639 -10.17 -32.24 -21.06
N ALA A 640 -8.86 -32.08 -21.15
CA ALA A 640 -8.08 -31.11 -20.37
C ALA A 640 -7.81 -29.81 -21.16
N PRO A 641 -7.47 -28.68 -20.49
CA PRO A 641 -7.04 -27.47 -21.16
C PRO A 641 -5.87 -27.71 -22.13
N HIS A 642 -5.86 -26.99 -23.26
CA HIS A 642 -4.88 -27.15 -24.35
C HIS A 642 -4.95 -28.49 -25.13
N ASN A 643 -6.16 -29.04 -25.33
CA ASN A 643 -6.41 -30.29 -26.09
C ASN A 643 -5.74 -31.56 -25.51
N GLY A 644 -5.38 -31.55 -24.22
CA GLY A 644 -4.96 -32.76 -23.52
C GLY A 644 -6.15 -33.65 -23.14
N VAL A 645 -5.87 -34.87 -22.70
CA VAL A 645 -6.85 -35.77 -22.07
C VAL A 645 -6.32 -36.23 -20.71
N LYS A 646 -7.21 -36.36 -19.73
CA LYS A 646 -6.88 -36.69 -18.35
C LYS A 646 -7.71 -37.88 -17.86
N LEU A 647 -7.01 -38.88 -17.33
CA LEU A 647 -7.58 -40.04 -16.65
C LEU A 647 -7.44 -39.87 -15.13
N TYR A 648 -8.53 -40.01 -14.36
CA TYR A 648 -8.46 -39.91 -12.90
C TYR A 648 -9.57 -40.74 -12.20
N PRO A 649 -9.31 -41.23 -10.97
CA PRO A 649 -10.31 -41.93 -10.18
C PRO A 649 -11.28 -40.95 -9.49
N THR A 650 -12.58 -41.25 -9.49
CA THR A 650 -13.66 -40.40 -8.94
C THR A 650 -14.08 -40.78 -7.51
N ASP A 651 -13.81 -42.02 -7.06
CA ASP A 651 -14.28 -42.58 -5.79
C ASP A 651 -13.18 -42.78 -4.72
N VAL A 652 -12.04 -42.09 -4.88
CA VAL A 652 -10.83 -42.21 -4.03
C VAL A 652 -11.10 -42.16 -2.53
N GLU A 653 -11.90 -41.19 -2.06
CA GLU A 653 -12.20 -41.05 -0.63
C GLU A 653 -12.99 -42.23 -0.07
N LYS A 654 -13.96 -42.74 -0.85
CA LYS A 654 -14.77 -43.90 -0.48
C LYS A 654 -13.90 -45.15 -0.38
N VAL A 655 -13.11 -45.44 -1.41
CA VAL A 655 -12.21 -46.61 -1.44
C VAL A 655 -11.17 -46.54 -0.32
N ASN A 656 -10.59 -45.37 -0.07
CA ASN A 656 -9.66 -45.16 1.05
C ASN A 656 -10.32 -45.40 2.42
N SER A 657 -11.59 -45.04 2.59
CA SER A 657 -12.33 -45.32 3.84
C SER A 657 -12.53 -46.83 4.06
N GLU A 658 -12.86 -47.59 3.01
CA GLU A 658 -13.03 -49.05 3.05
C GLU A 658 -11.70 -49.78 3.32
N ILE A 659 -10.59 -49.32 2.70
CA ILE A 659 -9.24 -49.83 2.96
C ILE A 659 -8.81 -49.55 4.39
N LYS A 660 -9.09 -48.35 4.93
CA LYS A 660 -8.79 -47.99 6.31
C LYS A 660 -9.54 -48.89 7.29
N ALA A 661 -10.84 -49.10 7.08
CA ALA A 661 -11.65 -50.01 7.89
C ALA A 661 -11.11 -51.46 7.88
N LYS A 662 -10.77 -52.01 6.71
CA LYS A 662 -10.13 -53.35 6.61
C LYS A 662 -8.78 -53.42 7.32
N ASN A 663 -7.96 -52.37 7.25
CA ASN A 663 -6.66 -52.33 7.92
C ASN A 663 -6.78 -52.20 9.44
N GLU A 664 -7.77 -51.46 9.94
CA GLU A 664 -8.08 -51.39 11.38
C GLU A 664 -8.60 -52.74 11.89
N GLN A 665 -9.46 -53.42 11.15
CA GLN A 665 -9.90 -54.79 11.44
C GLN A 665 -8.71 -55.77 11.47
N LYS A 666 -7.80 -55.71 10.50
CA LYS A 666 -6.60 -56.56 10.44
C LYS A 666 -5.63 -56.29 11.61
N LYS A 667 -5.50 -55.04 12.05
CA LYS A 667 -4.75 -54.66 13.27
C LYS A 667 -5.42 -55.18 14.54
N ALA A 668 -6.76 -55.16 14.63
CA ALA A 668 -7.49 -55.75 15.75
C ALA A 668 -7.25 -57.25 15.85
N THR A 669 -7.34 -57.99 14.73
CA THR A 669 -7.04 -59.44 14.69
C THR A 669 -5.60 -59.73 15.09
N ALA A 670 -4.62 -58.97 14.59
CA ALA A 670 -3.21 -59.14 14.98
C ALA A 670 -2.97 -58.89 16.48
N LYS A 671 -3.69 -57.94 17.09
CA LYS A 671 -3.64 -57.68 18.53
C LYS A 671 -4.26 -58.82 19.36
N ILE A 672 -5.33 -59.44 18.87
CA ILE A 672 -5.94 -60.63 19.49
C ILE A 672 -4.98 -61.82 19.44
N VAL A 673 -4.35 -62.09 18.29
CA VAL A 673 -3.35 -63.17 18.16
C VAL A 673 -2.18 -62.94 19.12
N LYS A 674 -1.60 -61.74 19.15
CA LYS A 674 -0.48 -61.41 20.06
C LYS A 674 -0.85 -61.55 21.54
N ASN A 675 -2.10 -61.26 21.92
CA ASN A 675 -2.59 -61.49 23.27
C ASN A 675 -2.78 -62.98 23.58
N ALA A 676 -3.23 -63.78 22.61
CA ALA A 676 -3.38 -65.23 22.76
C ALA A 676 -2.01 -65.95 22.87
N ASP A 677 -0.99 -65.49 22.14
CA ASP A 677 0.37 -66.00 22.27
C ASP A 677 0.98 -65.65 23.64
N LYS A 678 0.74 -64.43 24.15
CA LYS A 678 1.15 -64.03 25.50
C LYS A 678 0.50 -64.90 26.59
N LEU A 679 -0.80 -65.18 26.46
CA LEU A 679 -1.52 -66.09 27.35
C LEU A 679 -0.95 -67.52 27.32
N LYS A 680 -0.49 -68.01 26.16
CA LYS A 680 0.19 -69.31 26.07
C LYS A 680 1.56 -69.32 26.77
N GLU A 681 2.32 -68.23 26.72
CA GLU A 681 3.58 -68.13 27.47
C GLU A 681 3.33 -68.03 28.98
N GLU A 682 2.32 -67.28 29.40
CA GLU A 682 1.91 -67.18 30.81
C GLU A 682 1.46 -68.54 31.35
N MET A 683 0.60 -69.28 30.63
CA MET A 683 0.22 -70.65 31.00
C MET A 683 1.42 -71.61 31.11
N LYS A 684 2.37 -71.55 30.18
CA LYS A 684 3.61 -72.35 30.26
C LYS A 684 4.47 -71.99 31.48
N SER A 685 4.46 -70.73 31.90
CA SER A 685 5.18 -70.32 33.11
C SER A 685 4.54 -70.84 34.39
N GLU A 686 3.21 -70.84 34.49
CA GLU A 686 2.48 -71.44 35.62
C GLU A 686 2.62 -72.97 35.68
N GLU A 687 2.65 -73.64 34.53
CA GLU A 687 2.85 -75.09 34.42
C GLU A 687 4.24 -75.47 34.95
N LYS A 688 5.28 -74.71 34.56
CA LYS A 688 6.65 -74.89 35.04
C LYS A 688 6.83 -74.55 36.53
N GLU A 689 6.07 -73.59 37.06
CA GLU A 689 6.06 -73.29 38.50
C GLU A 689 5.38 -74.40 39.32
N LYS A 690 4.40 -75.10 38.75
CA LYS A 690 3.77 -76.29 39.36
C LYS A 690 4.69 -77.50 39.35
N GLU A 691 5.43 -77.75 38.27
CA GLU A 691 6.49 -78.77 38.24
C GLU A 691 7.55 -78.49 39.31
N LEU A 692 8.06 -77.26 39.40
CA LEU A 692 9.07 -76.88 40.40
C LEU A 692 8.56 -77.05 41.85
N LYS A 693 7.26 -76.86 42.09
CA LYS A 693 6.63 -77.10 43.41
C LYS A 693 6.40 -78.58 43.71
N LEU A 694 6.30 -79.42 42.68
CA LEU A 694 6.18 -80.88 42.84
C LEU A 694 7.55 -81.51 43.16
N ASP A 695 8.61 -81.09 42.47
CA ASP A 695 9.98 -81.57 42.73
C ASP A 695 10.44 -81.20 44.16
N ASN A 696 10.19 -79.96 44.60
CA ASN A 696 10.48 -79.53 45.98
C ASN A 696 9.65 -80.25 47.07
N LEU A 697 8.60 -80.99 46.71
CA LEU A 697 7.86 -81.87 47.63
C LEU A 697 8.41 -83.30 47.66
N LEU A 698 9.24 -83.69 46.70
CA LEU A 698 9.81 -85.04 46.57
C LEU A 698 11.24 -85.13 47.14
N GLU A 699 11.99 -84.04 47.18
CA GLU A 699 13.32 -84.00 47.85
C GLU A 699 13.25 -83.90 49.39
N GLY A 700 12.05 -83.86 49.97
CA GLY A 700 11.82 -83.69 51.41
C GLY A 700 11.89 -84.96 52.26
N SER A 701 12.18 -86.14 51.70
CA SER A 701 12.12 -87.42 52.44
C SER A 701 13.20 -88.43 52.04
N GLY A 702 14.24 -88.59 52.87
CA GLY A 702 15.03 -89.82 52.96
C GLY A 702 16.56 -89.68 52.99
N GLN A 703 17.15 -89.73 54.19
CA GLN A 703 18.51 -90.25 54.43
C GLN A 703 18.54 -90.99 55.78
N SER A 704 19.49 -91.93 55.95
CA SER A 704 19.54 -93.06 56.93
C SER A 704 18.44 -94.11 56.71
N GLU A 705 18.67 -95.44 56.70
CA GLU A 705 19.84 -96.34 56.87
C GLU A 705 19.45 -97.74 56.27
N ASP A 706 20.29 -98.65 55.77
CA ASP A 706 21.64 -98.60 55.16
C ASP A 706 21.96 -100.00 54.49
N GLU A 707 23.21 -100.24 54.07
CA GLU A 707 23.91 -101.53 53.85
C GLU A 707 23.65 -102.44 52.61
N THR A 708 24.78 -102.75 51.94
CA THR A 708 25.19 -104.06 51.36
C THR A 708 24.61 -104.62 50.03
N SER A 709 25.37 -104.35 48.96
CA SER A 709 26.13 -105.37 48.18
C SER A 709 25.49 -106.18 47.03
N THR A 710 26.40 -106.46 46.07
CA THR A 710 26.44 -107.56 45.07
C THR A 710 25.57 -107.53 43.80
N ASN A 711 26.32 -107.36 42.70
CA ASN A 711 26.35 -108.18 41.48
C ASN A 711 25.23 -108.15 40.42
N GLU A 712 25.72 -107.96 39.17
CA GLU A 712 25.39 -108.72 37.96
C GLU A 712 23.94 -108.62 37.40
N SER A 713 23.68 -108.75 36.10
CA SER A 713 24.50 -108.66 34.88
C SER A 713 23.54 -108.67 33.69
N SER A 714 23.90 -108.01 32.58
CA SER A 714 23.46 -108.33 31.20
C SER A 714 22.03 -108.86 30.95
N GLN A 715 21.20 -108.08 30.22
CA GLN A 715 20.94 -108.31 28.78
C GLN A 715 20.11 -107.17 28.18
#